data_AF-A0A6G8AFA8-F1
#
_entry.id   AF-A0A6G8AFA8-F1
#
_cell.length_a   1.000
_cell.length_b   1.000
_cell.length_c   1.000
_cell.angle_alpha   90.00
_cell.angle_beta   90.00
_cell.angle_gamma   90.00
#
_symmetry.space_group_name_H-M   'P 1'
#
loop_
_entity.id
_entity.type
_entity.pdbx_description
1 polymer ?
#
loop_
_entity_poly.entity_id
_entity_poly.type
_entity_poly.pdbx_seq_one_letter_code
_entity_poly.pdbx_strand_id
1 'polypeptide(L)'
;MESIFPWGKLERTTPQPRSHSLLDHMTDVAAVLHRLLYLPAVQRALQQAAGRPLTDVDRARLAVLAFLHDIGKANTGFQGKYWNDPTQRPAGWFTPHCGHGAEGWSLMEDGPPSVLAGLPLEAMDSWGDSCCDLLHASISHHGRPVKSNGSSVLWKPIEHAGQVLYDPAQAVQAMGQAIQAQYPEAFARSAPELPATPAFVHLFAGLVQLADWLGSDTRPGFFPYAQPEEIRSKTAPALAQQALAAIGLEVGDALLRQRATHADFAQAFGVPGARPMQAAMAGDGLGPVVVLEAETGSGKTEAALWRFLHLWRAGEVDALYFALPTRVAATQLYERVQAFVQRTWKDEPPVVVRALPGYAAADGQGYEPLPGFQVLWHDEPQDDEAERRWAAEHPKRYLAAPIAVGTVDQALLGALQIKHAHMRHALLARSLLVVDEVHASDAYMTRLTEHLLRAHVACGGQALLLSATLGAVARTRYLAIGQPGLPTPPTLAQAQALAYPAISHRSASGPKLRAVEGNPRQKTVHWQTLDCIDAPERIAALAVEAAAQGARVLVVRNTVPAAMATLQAVEAVEVLAAAQGVDCRFKVNGVSTLHHSRFSRQDRPLLDVQVQAQIGKERSPRPGGAGLVVIGTQTLEQSLDIDADLLITDLCPMDVLLQRLGRLHRHAREQRPEGCEQARAWVLTPPGHDLTPLLQRQRHGLGPIRLKSQPMGGVYLDLRVLEATRRLIDAAPTRSIAADNRLLVEQATHAEALDAIAREMGEAWVQFGKEVDGLRFATGTLANLHALAFDQPFGALFPQDEGNIGSRLGAADRLMTFAEPLPLGPLGQPVEQLALRHHQVPPGLPADAQPEDVLPLADGEGPGFSFRLGAARYRYSRFGVERLSS
;
A
#
# COMPACT_ATOMS: atom_id res chain seq x y z
N MET A 1 31.48 14.03 -42.55
CA MET A 1 30.66 13.82 -41.34
C MET A 1 30.32 12.35 -41.28
N GLU A 2 30.72 11.66 -40.22
CA GLU A 2 30.29 10.28 -39.96
C GLU A 2 28.76 10.24 -39.85
N SER A 3 28.15 9.16 -40.33
CA SER A 3 26.71 8.92 -40.20
C SER A 3 26.35 8.90 -38.71
N ILE A 4 25.40 9.72 -38.29
CA ILE A 4 24.97 9.77 -36.89
C ILE A 4 24.15 8.51 -36.60
N PHE A 5 24.71 7.54 -35.87
CA PHE A 5 23.93 6.42 -35.36
C PHE A 5 23.03 6.90 -34.21
N PRO A 6 21.76 6.44 -34.10
CA PRO A 6 20.82 7.00 -33.14
C PRO A 6 21.22 6.71 -31.68
N TRP A 7 21.05 7.72 -30.82
CA TRP A 7 21.24 7.58 -29.38
C TRP A 7 19.95 7.10 -28.69
N GLY A 8 20.10 6.30 -27.63
CA GLY A 8 19.02 5.82 -26.78
C GLY A 8 18.95 6.54 -25.43
N LYS A 9 20.13 6.86 -24.87
CA LYS A 9 20.30 7.64 -23.63
C LYS A 9 21.36 8.72 -23.82
N LEU A 10 21.21 9.84 -23.10
CA LEU A 10 22.07 11.02 -23.19
C LEU A 10 22.32 11.58 -21.79
N GLU A 11 23.59 11.73 -21.41
CA GLU A 11 24.02 12.35 -20.16
C GLU A 11 24.75 13.68 -20.46
N ARG A 12 24.37 14.75 -19.76
CA ARG A 12 24.80 16.13 -20.05
C ARG A 12 25.64 16.78 -18.95
N THR A 13 26.21 15.96 -18.06
CA THR A 13 26.99 16.40 -16.90
C THR A 13 28.39 16.93 -17.27
N THR A 14 28.84 16.69 -18.51
CA THR A 14 30.14 17.12 -19.05
C THR A 14 30.00 18.12 -20.22
N PRO A 15 31.06 18.90 -20.56
CA PRO A 15 31.03 19.86 -21.68
C PRO A 15 30.70 19.24 -23.05
N GLN A 16 30.95 17.94 -23.21
CA GLN A 16 30.44 17.11 -24.30
C GLN A 16 29.45 16.09 -23.73
N PRO A 17 28.26 15.93 -24.31
CA PRO A 17 27.30 14.95 -23.81
C PRO A 17 27.81 13.53 -24.07
N ARG A 18 27.71 12.65 -23.07
CA ARG A 18 27.93 11.22 -23.25
C ARG A 18 26.65 10.58 -23.75
N SER A 19 26.75 9.65 -24.69
CA SER A 19 25.58 8.95 -25.23
C SER A 19 25.76 7.44 -25.17
N HIS A 20 24.64 6.75 -24.97
CA HIS A 20 24.53 5.30 -25.15
C HIS A 20 23.71 5.06 -26.41
N SER A 21 24.17 4.17 -27.30
CA SER A 21 23.49 3.96 -28.57
C SER A 21 22.08 3.39 -28.33
N LEU A 22 21.15 3.66 -29.24
CA LEU A 22 19.79 3.13 -29.15
C LEU A 22 19.80 1.60 -29.20
N LEU A 23 20.66 1.01 -30.04
CA LEU A 23 20.78 -0.44 -30.18
C LEU A 23 21.31 -1.10 -28.91
N ASP A 24 22.27 -0.46 -28.24
CA ASP A 24 22.83 -0.96 -26.98
C ASP A 24 21.80 -0.90 -25.85
N HIS A 25 21.04 0.21 -25.72
CA HIS A 25 19.94 0.30 -24.75
C HIS A 25 18.86 -0.76 -25.00
N MET A 26 18.46 -0.96 -26.25
CA MET A 26 17.47 -2.00 -26.61
C MET A 26 18.00 -3.41 -26.30
N THR A 27 19.31 -3.65 -26.51
CA THR A 27 19.99 -4.89 -26.14
C THR A 27 19.99 -5.10 -24.62
N ASP A 28 20.25 -4.04 -23.84
CA ASP A 28 20.24 -4.08 -22.37
C ASP A 28 18.86 -4.48 -21.82
N VAL A 29 17.81 -3.82 -22.29
CA VAL A 29 16.43 -4.11 -21.87
C VAL A 29 16.00 -5.52 -22.28
N ALA A 30 16.33 -5.96 -23.50
CA ALA A 30 16.04 -7.31 -23.95
C ALA A 30 16.78 -8.36 -23.12
N ALA A 31 18.04 -8.12 -22.76
CA ALA A 31 18.83 -9.03 -21.91
C ALA A 31 18.23 -9.13 -20.49
N VAL A 32 17.81 -8.01 -19.90
CA VAL A 32 17.12 -8.02 -18.59
C VAL A 32 15.82 -8.80 -18.67
N LEU A 33 14.96 -8.53 -19.66
CA LEU A 33 13.73 -9.29 -19.80
C LEU A 33 14.02 -10.77 -20.02
N HIS A 34 14.92 -11.11 -20.94
CA HIS A 34 15.26 -12.48 -21.24
C HIS A 34 15.67 -13.23 -19.97
N ARG A 35 16.50 -12.62 -19.10
CA ARG A 35 16.87 -13.20 -17.81
C ARG A 35 15.69 -13.31 -16.84
N LEU A 36 14.82 -12.29 -16.75
CA LEU A 36 13.60 -12.32 -15.94
C LEU A 36 12.71 -13.53 -16.27
N LEU A 37 12.62 -13.92 -17.55
CA LEU A 37 11.78 -15.04 -18.02
C LEU A 37 12.25 -16.42 -17.52
N TYR A 38 13.46 -16.53 -16.99
CA TYR A 38 14.00 -17.75 -16.37
C TYR A 38 13.96 -17.73 -14.84
N LEU A 39 13.53 -16.62 -14.21
CA LEU A 39 13.37 -16.59 -12.76
C LEU A 39 12.17 -17.47 -12.36
N PRO A 40 12.31 -18.40 -11.40
CA PRO A 40 11.26 -19.37 -11.09
C PRO A 40 9.88 -18.77 -10.81
N ALA A 41 9.82 -17.65 -10.08
CA ALA A 41 8.53 -17.02 -9.75
C ALA A 41 7.91 -16.27 -10.93
N VAL A 42 8.72 -15.62 -11.76
CA VAL A 42 8.26 -14.94 -12.98
C VAL A 42 7.77 -15.99 -13.99
N GLN A 43 8.52 -17.08 -14.15
CA GLN A 43 8.12 -18.21 -14.99
C GLN A 43 6.80 -18.81 -14.50
N ARG A 44 6.65 -19.08 -13.19
CA ARG A 44 5.38 -19.57 -12.63
C ARG A 44 4.22 -18.64 -12.99
N ALA A 45 4.40 -17.33 -12.80
CA ALA A 45 3.34 -16.36 -13.05
C ALA A 45 2.94 -16.28 -14.53
N LEU A 46 3.93 -16.23 -15.43
CA LEU A 46 3.68 -16.21 -16.87
C LEU A 46 3.03 -17.50 -17.37
N GLN A 47 3.46 -18.66 -16.88
CA GLN A 47 2.86 -19.95 -17.26
C GLN A 47 1.41 -20.05 -16.79
N GLN A 48 1.13 -19.58 -15.58
CA GLN A 48 -0.24 -19.56 -15.05
C GLN A 48 -1.13 -18.61 -15.87
N ALA A 49 -0.63 -17.42 -16.19
CA ALA A 49 -1.36 -16.46 -17.02
C ALA A 49 -1.56 -16.98 -18.46
N ALA A 50 -0.56 -17.66 -19.02
CA ALA A 50 -0.61 -18.26 -20.35
C ALA A 50 -1.50 -19.51 -20.43
N GLY A 51 -1.75 -20.19 -19.31
CA GLY A 51 -2.41 -21.49 -19.28
C GLY A 51 -1.56 -22.65 -19.82
N ARG A 52 -0.27 -22.41 -20.09
CA ARG A 52 0.69 -23.42 -20.58
C ARG A 52 2.14 -23.07 -20.18
N PRO A 53 3.06 -24.05 -20.14
CA PRO A 53 4.49 -23.78 -20.06
C PRO A 53 4.98 -22.90 -21.22
N LEU A 54 5.96 -22.04 -20.94
CA LEU A 54 6.66 -21.27 -21.97
C LEU A 54 7.86 -22.05 -22.51
N THR A 55 7.97 -22.08 -23.84
CA THR A 55 9.09 -22.64 -24.59
C THR A 55 10.23 -21.62 -24.73
N ASP A 56 11.42 -22.07 -25.13
CA ASP A 56 12.54 -21.14 -25.39
C ASP A 56 12.24 -20.20 -26.56
N VAL A 57 11.47 -20.67 -27.56
CA VAL A 57 10.95 -19.82 -28.64
C VAL A 57 10.03 -18.72 -28.09
N ASP A 58 9.12 -19.03 -27.17
CA ASP A 58 8.27 -18.01 -26.52
C ASP A 58 9.14 -16.95 -25.84
N ARG A 59 10.14 -17.38 -25.07
CA ARG A 59 11.05 -16.47 -24.35
C ARG A 59 11.84 -15.59 -25.29
N ALA A 60 12.38 -16.16 -26.37
CA ALA A 60 13.11 -15.43 -27.40
C ALA A 60 12.21 -14.40 -28.09
N ARG A 61 10.97 -14.76 -28.46
CA ARG A 61 10.00 -13.83 -29.05
C ARG A 61 9.64 -12.68 -28.11
N LEU A 62 9.40 -12.96 -26.83
CA LEU A 62 9.15 -11.91 -25.83
C LEU A 62 10.36 -10.98 -25.66
N ALA A 63 11.59 -11.51 -25.70
CA ALA A 63 12.81 -10.71 -25.66
C ALA A 63 12.94 -9.80 -26.90
N VAL A 64 12.58 -10.29 -28.08
CA VAL A 64 12.50 -9.46 -29.30
C VAL A 64 11.46 -8.34 -29.15
N LEU A 65 10.28 -8.64 -28.61
CA LEU A 65 9.26 -7.61 -28.40
C LEU A 65 9.72 -6.54 -27.40
N ALA A 66 10.42 -6.93 -26.33
CA ALA A 66 11.02 -5.97 -25.37
C ALA A 66 12.18 -5.18 -25.96
N PHE A 67 12.98 -5.78 -26.83
CA PHE A 67 14.02 -5.07 -27.58
C PHE A 67 13.40 -3.85 -28.28
N LEU A 68 12.24 -4.04 -28.92
CA LEU A 68 11.53 -2.99 -29.67
C LEU A 68 10.77 -1.95 -28.83
N HIS A 69 10.82 -2.00 -27.48
CA HIS A 69 10.08 -1.07 -26.60
C HIS A 69 10.32 0.41 -26.92
N ASP A 70 11.53 0.74 -27.36
CA ASP A 70 12.02 2.10 -27.64
C ASP A 70 12.19 2.39 -29.14
N ILE A 71 11.61 1.56 -30.03
CA ILE A 71 11.73 1.73 -31.50
C ILE A 71 11.38 3.14 -31.96
N GLY A 72 10.41 3.77 -31.28
CA GLY A 72 10.00 5.15 -31.55
C GLY A 72 11.13 6.17 -31.43
N LYS A 73 12.20 5.91 -30.68
CA LYS A 73 13.35 6.83 -30.57
C LYS A 73 14.14 6.96 -31.87
N ALA A 74 13.98 6.05 -32.83
CA ALA A 74 14.58 6.16 -34.16
C ALA A 74 13.94 7.25 -35.04
N ASN A 75 12.89 7.92 -34.57
CA ASN A 75 12.30 9.01 -35.31
C ASN A 75 13.20 10.27 -35.26
N THR A 76 13.16 11.08 -36.31
CA THR A 76 14.02 12.27 -36.44
C THR A 76 13.71 13.37 -35.41
N GLY A 77 12.46 13.48 -34.94
CA GLY A 77 12.08 14.45 -33.93
C GLY A 77 12.67 14.14 -32.55
N PHE A 78 12.75 12.85 -32.19
CA PHE A 78 13.40 12.39 -30.96
C PHE A 78 14.91 12.57 -31.05
N GLN A 79 15.54 12.11 -32.13
CA GLN A 79 16.99 12.23 -32.32
C GLN A 79 17.44 13.71 -32.33
N GLY A 80 16.60 14.62 -32.82
CA GLY A 80 16.82 16.07 -32.77
C GLY A 80 16.88 16.67 -31.36
N LYS A 81 16.51 15.92 -30.30
CA LYS A 81 16.69 16.32 -28.89
C LYS A 81 18.14 16.24 -28.42
N TYR A 82 19.04 15.66 -29.21
CA TYR A 82 20.48 15.71 -28.93
C TYR A 82 20.92 17.16 -28.68
N TRP A 83 20.48 18.07 -29.55
CA TRP A 83 20.69 19.51 -29.42
C TRP A 83 19.56 20.16 -28.62
N ASN A 84 19.92 20.77 -27.48
CA ASN A 84 19.01 21.55 -26.65
C ASN A 84 18.58 22.85 -27.34
N ASP A 85 19.53 23.52 -27.97
CA ASP A 85 19.30 24.72 -28.75
C ASP A 85 19.02 24.31 -30.22
N PRO A 86 17.82 24.60 -30.77
CA PRO A 86 17.51 24.30 -32.16
C PRO A 86 18.47 24.93 -33.17
N THR A 87 19.16 26.02 -32.81
CA THR A 87 20.15 26.68 -33.69
C THR A 87 21.43 25.86 -33.87
N GLN A 88 21.71 24.93 -32.96
CA GLN A 88 22.87 24.03 -33.03
C GLN A 88 22.62 22.79 -33.90
N ARG A 89 21.38 22.61 -34.37
CA ARG A 89 21.05 21.47 -35.23
C ARG A 89 21.73 21.60 -36.58
N PRO A 90 22.15 20.48 -37.19
CA PRO A 90 22.59 20.47 -38.58
C PRO A 90 21.52 21.06 -39.48
N ALA A 91 21.95 21.83 -40.48
CA ALA A 91 21.07 22.30 -41.53
C ALA A 91 20.37 21.10 -42.20
N GLY A 92 19.07 21.20 -42.48
CA GLY A 92 18.25 20.07 -42.95
C GLY A 92 17.46 19.37 -41.85
N TRP A 93 17.76 19.56 -40.56
CA TRP A 93 16.99 18.98 -39.46
C TRP A 93 15.71 19.77 -39.15
N PHE A 94 14.66 19.59 -39.97
CA PHE A 94 13.43 20.40 -39.92
C PHE A 94 12.36 19.88 -38.94
N THR A 95 12.53 18.69 -38.35
CA THR A 95 11.49 18.08 -37.51
C THR A 95 11.47 18.66 -36.08
N PRO A 96 10.28 18.93 -35.52
CA PRO A 96 10.15 19.41 -34.14
C PRO A 96 10.49 18.30 -33.14
N HIS A 97 10.83 18.68 -31.90
CA HIS A 97 11.00 17.70 -30.82
C HIS A 97 9.68 16.97 -30.56
N CYS A 98 9.71 15.64 -30.48
CA CYS A 98 8.53 14.81 -30.22
C CYS A 98 8.82 13.72 -29.18
N GLY A 99 7.82 12.90 -28.86
CA GLY A 99 7.97 11.74 -27.97
C GLY A 99 8.65 10.56 -28.66
N HIS A 100 8.37 9.37 -28.15
CA HIS A 100 8.76 8.11 -28.81
C HIS A 100 7.69 7.03 -28.64
N GLY A 101 6.96 6.97 -27.53
CA GLY A 101 5.95 5.92 -27.34
C GLY A 101 4.82 5.94 -28.36
N ALA A 102 4.12 7.07 -28.49
CA ALA A 102 3.00 7.19 -29.42
C ALA A 102 3.46 7.19 -30.89
N GLU A 103 4.61 7.81 -31.17
CA GLU A 103 5.24 7.83 -32.48
C GLU A 103 5.70 6.43 -32.92
N GLY A 104 6.27 5.64 -32.00
CA GLY A 104 6.66 4.25 -32.24
C GLY A 104 5.46 3.34 -32.47
N TRP A 105 4.35 3.53 -31.73
CA TRP A 105 3.12 2.78 -32.00
C TRP A 105 2.51 3.14 -33.36
N SER A 106 2.54 4.43 -33.71
CA SER A 106 2.03 4.88 -35.02
C SER A 106 2.86 4.34 -36.19
N LEU A 107 4.17 4.10 -35.98
CA LEU A 107 5.01 3.38 -36.95
C LEU A 107 4.49 1.96 -37.16
N MET A 108 4.11 1.25 -36.09
CA MET A 108 3.63 -0.13 -36.20
C MET A 108 2.25 -0.25 -36.85
N GLU A 109 1.35 0.72 -36.64
CA GLU A 109 0.02 0.70 -37.25
C GLU A 109 0.04 1.14 -38.72
N ASP A 110 0.61 2.32 -39.01
CA ASP A 110 0.49 2.98 -40.33
C ASP A 110 1.82 3.60 -40.80
N GLY A 111 2.94 3.00 -40.38
CA GLY A 111 4.29 3.48 -40.71
C GLY A 111 4.64 3.42 -42.20
N PRO A 112 5.62 4.23 -42.66
CA PRO A 112 6.11 4.12 -44.03
C PRO A 112 6.67 2.71 -44.32
N PRO A 113 6.23 2.03 -45.40
CA PRO A 113 6.71 0.68 -45.73
C PRO A 113 8.23 0.58 -45.87
N SER A 114 8.89 1.65 -46.32
CA SER A 114 10.35 1.71 -46.44
C SER A 114 11.09 1.59 -45.11
N VAL A 115 10.48 2.05 -44.01
CA VAL A 115 11.05 1.95 -42.66
C VAL A 115 10.72 0.58 -42.06
N LEU A 116 9.46 0.16 -42.19
CA LEU A 116 8.98 -1.14 -41.68
C LEU A 116 9.66 -2.34 -42.36
N ALA A 117 10.10 -2.21 -43.61
CA ALA A 117 10.89 -3.23 -44.31
C ALA A 117 12.21 -3.58 -43.62
N GLY A 118 12.69 -2.75 -42.69
CA GLY A 118 13.84 -3.05 -41.86
C GLY A 118 13.57 -4.11 -40.79
N LEU A 119 12.30 -4.39 -40.45
CA LEU A 119 11.90 -5.40 -39.48
C LEU A 119 11.44 -6.70 -40.16
N PRO A 120 11.66 -7.86 -39.52
CA PRO A 120 11.20 -9.16 -40.02
C PRO A 120 9.70 -9.39 -39.75
N LEU A 121 8.84 -8.46 -40.17
CA LEU A 121 7.40 -8.46 -39.85
C LEU A 121 6.68 -9.72 -40.33
N GLU A 122 6.99 -10.21 -41.53
CA GLU A 122 6.37 -11.45 -42.05
C GLU A 122 6.59 -12.65 -41.10
N ALA A 123 7.77 -12.73 -40.47
CA ALA A 123 8.03 -13.76 -39.48
C ALA A 123 7.30 -13.48 -38.16
N MET A 124 7.23 -12.21 -37.73
CA MET A 124 6.55 -11.81 -36.50
C MET A 124 5.02 -11.99 -36.59
N ASP A 125 4.43 -11.78 -37.76
CA ASP A 125 3.00 -11.99 -38.01
C ASP A 125 2.60 -13.46 -37.80
N SER A 126 3.55 -14.40 -37.97
CA SER A 126 3.33 -15.82 -37.69
C SER A 126 3.37 -16.18 -36.19
N TRP A 127 3.64 -15.22 -35.30
CA TRP A 127 3.71 -15.47 -33.85
C TRP A 127 2.34 -15.48 -33.16
N GLY A 128 1.26 -15.25 -33.91
CA GLY A 128 -0.12 -15.28 -33.46
C GLY A 128 -0.72 -13.90 -33.23
N ASP A 129 -2.06 -13.85 -33.11
CA ASP A 129 -2.85 -12.61 -33.07
C ASP A 129 -2.46 -11.66 -31.92
N SER A 130 -1.93 -12.20 -30.80
CA SER A 130 -1.52 -11.41 -29.64
C SER A 130 -0.15 -10.75 -29.78
N CYS A 131 0.61 -11.03 -30.84
CA CYS A 131 1.91 -10.41 -31.07
C CYS A 131 1.79 -8.87 -31.13
N CYS A 132 0.71 -8.38 -31.74
CA CYS A 132 0.42 -6.94 -31.82
C CYS A 132 0.15 -6.34 -30.42
N ASP A 133 -0.68 -7.00 -29.61
CA ASP A 133 -0.99 -6.56 -28.24
C ASP A 133 0.25 -6.56 -27.33
N LEU A 134 1.11 -7.58 -27.46
CA LEU A 134 2.38 -7.66 -26.73
C LEU A 134 3.36 -6.57 -27.18
N LEU A 135 3.44 -6.27 -28.48
CA LEU A 135 4.25 -5.17 -28.97
C LEU A 135 3.70 -3.82 -28.48
N HIS A 136 2.38 -3.63 -28.47
CA HIS A 136 1.73 -2.45 -27.91
C HIS A 136 2.06 -2.26 -26.44
N ALA A 137 2.00 -3.35 -25.67
CA ALA A 137 2.39 -3.40 -24.26
C ALA A 137 3.87 -3.02 -24.06
N SER A 138 4.76 -3.52 -24.92
CA SER A 138 6.19 -3.20 -24.90
C SER A 138 6.46 -1.71 -25.16
N ILE A 139 5.86 -1.13 -26.21
CA ILE A 139 6.02 0.30 -26.54
C ILE A 139 5.39 1.20 -25.45
N SER A 140 4.42 0.68 -24.71
CA SER A 140 3.77 1.34 -23.57
C SER A 140 4.57 1.32 -22.26
N HIS A 141 5.89 1.03 -22.30
CA HIS A 141 6.77 0.90 -21.14
C HIS A 141 6.90 2.16 -20.25
N HIS A 142 6.39 3.32 -20.66
CA HIS A 142 6.27 4.48 -19.76
C HIS A 142 5.13 4.35 -18.75
N GLY A 143 4.42 3.21 -18.72
CA GLY A 143 3.46 2.87 -17.68
C GLY A 143 2.02 3.25 -17.98
N ARG A 144 1.72 3.71 -19.20
CA ARG A 144 0.36 3.88 -19.72
C ARG A 144 0.29 3.33 -21.14
N PRO A 145 -0.82 2.70 -21.54
CA PRO A 145 -1.06 2.34 -22.93
C PRO A 145 -0.94 3.57 -23.84
N VAL A 146 -0.09 3.48 -24.85
CA VAL A 146 0.07 4.56 -25.83
C VAL A 146 -1.09 4.58 -26.82
N LYS A 147 -1.39 5.75 -27.39
CA LYS A 147 -2.35 5.90 -28.48
C LYS A 147 -1.62 6.40 -29.71
N SER A 148 -2.09 6.01 -30.89
CA SER A 148 -1.56 6.49 -32.17
C SER A 148 -1.76 8.00 -32.29
N ASN A 149 -0.67 8.74 -32.50
CA ASN A 149 -0.68 10.18 -32.76
C ASN A 149 0.56 10.70 -33.52
N GLY A 150 1.38 9.79 -34.05
CA GLY A 150 2.63 10.08 -34.73
C GLY A 150 2.41 10.55 -36.17
N SER A 151 3.39 11.26 -36.71
CA SER A 151 3.35 11.76 -38.09
C SER A 151 4.38 11.05 -38.96
N SER A 152 4.00 10.66 -40.18
CA SER A 152 4.91 10.06 -41.17
C SER A 152 6.10 10.95 -41.53
N VAL A 153 6.01 12.26 -41.28
CA VAL A 153 7.12 13.21 -41.48
C VAL A 153 8.33 12.92 -40.58
N LEU A 154 8.11 12.31 -39.41
CA LEU A 154 9.15 11.99 -38.42
C LEU A 154 10.04 10.82 -38.86
N TRP A 155 9.65 10.12 -39.92
CA TRP A 155 10.29 8.91 -40.41
C TRP A 155 10.99 9.12 -41.76
N LYS A 156 11.10 10.38 -42.21
CA LYS A 156 11.83 10.74 -43.43
C LYS A 156 13.32 10.92 -43.13
N PRO A 157 14.22 10.58 -44.07
CA PRO A 157 15.65 10.89 -43.93
C PRO A 157 15.89 12.39 -43.75
N ILE A 158 16.91 12.73 -42.96
CA ILE A 158 17.44 14.09 -42.84
C ILE A 158 18.61 14.24 -43.81
N GLU A 159 18.50 15.19 -44.73
CA GLU A 159 19.49 15.43 -45.78
C GLU A 159 19.99 16.87 -45.76
N HIS A 160 21.28 17.05 -46.05
CA HIS A 160 21.89 18.35 -46.26
C HIS A 160 22.90 18.30 -47.41
N ALA A 161 22.76 19.22 -48.37
CA ALA A 161 23.67 19.34 -49.52
C ALA A 161 23.88 18.02 -50.29
N GLY A 162 22.85 17.17 -50.39
CA GLY A 162 22.91 15.88 -51.07
C GLY A 162 23.52 14.73 -50.25
N GLN A 163 23.86 14.96 -48.98
CA GLN A 163 24.30 13.92 -48.04
C GLN A 163 23.18 13.59 -47.04
N VAL A 164 22.89 12.30 -46.86
CA VAL A 164 22.03 11.80 -45.79
C VAL A 164 22.78 11.91 -44.46
N LEU A 165 22.25 12.70 -43.53
CA LEU A 165 22.81 12.91 -42.19
C LEU A 165 22.30 11.86 -41.19
N TYR A 166 21.02 11.48 -41.33
CA TYR A 166 20.37 10.47 -40.50
C TYR A 166 19.19 9.85 -41.26
N ASP A 167 19.05 8.53 -41.17
CA ASP A 167 17.99 7.77 -41.83
C ASP A 167 17.30 6.82 -40.82
N PRO A 168 16.04 7.09 -40.44
CA PRO A 168 15.25 6.19 -39.61
C PRO A 168 15.13 4.76 -40.18
N ALA A 169 15.11 4.59 -41.51
CA ALA A 169 15.02 3.28 -42.14
C ALA A 169 16.28 2.44 -41.88
N GLN A 170 17.47 3.05 -41.95
CA GLN A 170 18.73 2.37 -41.62
C GLN A 170 18.80 2.00 -40.13
N ALA A 171 18.32 2.87 -39.25
CA ALA A 171 18.23 2.59 -37.82
C ALA A 171 17.33 1.36 -37.54
N VAL A 172 16.13 1.33 -38.12
CA VAL A 172 15.18 0.22 -37.95
C VAL A 172 15.68 -1.07 -38.62
N GLN A 173 16.38 -0.98 -39.75
CA GLN A 173 17.04 -2.13 -40.38
C GLN A 173 18.13 -2.73 -39.48
N ALA A 174 18.95 -1.89 -38.83
CA ALA A 174 19.95 -2.36 -37.88
C ALA A 174 19.30 -3.07 -36.68
N MET A 175 18.14 -2.58 -36.21
CA MET A 175 17.35 -3.26 -35.17
C MET A 175 16.88 -4.64 -35.64
N GLY A 176 16.33 -4.74 -36.86
CA GLY A 176 15.88 -6.00 -37.44
C GLY A 176 17.00 -7.04 -37.58
N GLN A 177 18.18 -6.62 -38.01
CA GLN A 177 19.37 -7.47 -38.07
C GLN A 177 19.83 -7.91 -36.67
N ALA A 178 19.80 -6.99 -35.69
CA ALA A 178 20.22 -7.29 -34.33
C ALA A 178 19.30 -8.31 -33.65
N ILE A 179 17.98 -8.17 -33.75
CA ILE A 179 17.04 -9.13 -33.13
C ILE A 179 17.18 -10.53 -33.76
N GLN A 180 17.41 -10.63 -35.06
CA GLN A 180 17.64 -11.92 -35.74
C GLN A 180 18.97 -12.56 -35.34
N ALA A 181 20.02 -11.76 -35.15
CA ALA A 181 21.33 -12.25 -34.74
C ALA A 181 21.36 -12.66 -33.25
N GLN A 182 20.70 -11.89 -32.38
CA GLN A 182 20.70 -12.10 -30.93
C GLN A 182 19.70 -13.18 -30.50
N TYR A 183 18.54 -13.27 -31.16
CA TYR A 183 17.46 -14.20 -30.82
C TYR A 183 17.00 -15.01 -32.04
N PRO A 184 17.88 -15.80 -32.68
CA PRO A 184 17.53 -16.57 -33.89
C PRO A 184 16.39 -17.55 -33.66
N GLU A 185 16.27 -18.09 -32.44
CA GLU A 185 15.21 -19.03 -32.05
C GLU A 185 13.81 -18.43 -32.13
N ALA A 186 13.66 -17.10 -31.95
CA ALA A 186 12.37 -16.42 -32.06
C ALA A 186 11.73 -16.58 -33.46
N PHE A 187 12.58 -16.76 -34.48
CA PHE A 187 12.20 -16.85 -35.89
C PHE A 187 12.08 -18.29 -36.40
N ALA A 188 12.05 -19.28 -35.50
CA ALA A 188 11.76 -20.66 -35.86
C ALA A 188 10.36 -20.78 -36.51
N ARG A 189 10.28 -21.44 -37.66
CA ARG A 189 9.04 -21.58 -38.46
C ARG A 189 8.01 -22.56 -37.88
N SER A 190 8.43 -23.45 -36.98
CA SER A 190 7.55 -24.47 -36.40
C SER A 190 7.58 -24.33 -34.87
N ALA A 191 6.73 -23.44 -34.36
CA ALA A 191 6.55 -23.22 -32.94
C ALA A 191 5.11 -22.77 -32.64
N PRO A 192 4.59 -23.03 -31.43
CA PRO A 192 3.29 -22.52 -31.01
C PRO A 192 3.22 -20.99 -31.10
N GLU A 193 2.03 -20.45 -31.28
CA GLU A 193 1.76 -19.02 -31.15
C GLU A 193 1.98 -18.54 -29.72
N LEU A 194 2.32 -17.25 -29.57
CA LEU A 194 2.44 -16.59 -28.28
C LEU A 194 1.10 -16.65 -27.53
N PRO A 195 1.11 -16.75 -26.19
CA PRO A 195 -0.12 -16.71 -25.41
C PRO A 195 -0.92 -15.42 -25.66
N ALA A 196 -2.24 -15.55 -25.76
CA ALA A 196 -3.14 -14.44 -26.09
C ALA A 196 -4.05 -14.00 -24.94
N THR A 197 -3.85 -14.54 -23.74
CA THR A 197 -4.69 -14.16 -22.59
C THR A 197 -4.38 -12.72 -22.17
N PRO A 198 -5.39 -11.89 -21.85
CA PRO A 198 -5.12 -10.51 -21.45
C PRO A 198 -4.22 -10.40 -20.22
N ALA A 199 -4.42 -11.28 -19.23
CA ALA A 199 -3.58 -11.34 -18.02
C ALA A 199 -2.09 -11.54 -18.35
N PHE A 200 -1.77 -12.32 -19.38
CA PHE A 200 -0.40 -12.53 -19.84
C PHE A 200 0.20 -11.25 -20.43
N VAL A 201 -0.56 -10.54 -21.29
CA VAL A 201 -0.13 -9.27 -21.88
C VAL A 201 0.09 -8.20 -20.80
N HIS A 202 -0.82 -8.08 -19.83
CA HIS A 202 -0.66 -7.15 -18.71
C HIS A 202 0.55 -7.46 -17.83
N LEU A 203 0.82 -8.74 -17.56
CA LEU A 203 1.99 -9.19 -16.82
C LEU A 203 3.28 -8.86 -17.59
N PHE A 204 3.32 -9.17 -18.89
CA PHE A 204 4.42 -8.82 -19.78
C PHE A 204 4.69 -7.31 -19.81
N ALA A 205 3.65 -6.47 -19.92
CA ALA A 205 3.77 -5.02 -19.89
C ALA A 205 4.48 -4.52 -18.61
N GLY A 206 4.21 -5.14 -17.46
CA GLY A 206 4.85 -4.82 -16.20
C GLY A 206 6.32 -5.26 -16.12
N LEU A 207 6.65 -6.40 -16.73
CA LEU A 207 8.03 -6.91 -16.80
C LEU A 207 8.90 -6.08 -17.74
N VAL A 208 8.37 -5.63 -18.89
CA VAL A 208 9.11 -4.71 -19.79
C VAL A 208 9.42 -3.39 -19.10
N GLN A 209 8.49 -2.86 -18.30
CA GLN A 209 8.72 -1.65 -17.49
C GLN A 209 9.88 -1.83 -16.49
N LEU A 210 9.93 -2.97 -15.80
CA LEU A 210 11.03 -3.29 -14.91
C LEU A 210 12.35 -3.43 -15.69
N ALA A 211 12.32 -4.11 -16.83
CA ALA A 211 13.49 -4.31 -17.68
C ALA A 211 14.07 -2.99 -18.20
N ASP A 212 13.23 -2.04 -18.65
CA ASP A 212 13.67 -0.70 -19.04
C ASP A 212 14.28 0.07 -17.86
N TRP A 213 13.69 -0.03 -16.66
CA TRP A 213 14.23 0.66 -15.49
C TRP A 213 15.61 0.15 -15.08
N LEU A 214 15.83 -1.16 -15.11
CA LEU A 214 17.13 -1.75 -14.79
C LEU A 214 18.13 -1.50 -15.92
N GLY A 215 17.75 -1.72 -17.17
CA GLY A 215 18.60 -1.45 -18.35
C GLY A 215 18.97 0.03 -18.53
N SER A 216 18.25 0.94 -17.87
CA SER A 216 18.53 2.38 -17.85
C SER A 216 19.41 2.83 -16.69
N ASP A 217 19.66 1.98 -15.69
CA ASP A 217 20.42 2.35 -14.50
C ASP A 217 21.92 2.26 -14.79
N THR A 218 22.60 3.40 -14.80
CA THR A 218 24.01 3.49 -15.23
C THR A 218 25.01 3.37 -14.09
N ARG A 219 24.53 3.12 -12.87
CA ARG A 219 25.38 2.96 -11.68
C ARG A 219 26.25 1.69 -11.81
N PRO A 220 27.37 1.63 -11.08
CA PRO A 220 28.10 0.38 -10.88
C PRO A 220 27.12 -0.76 -10.50
N GLY A 221 27.39 -1.96 -11.03
CA GLY A 221 26.57 -3.17 -10.86
C GLY A 221 25.29 -3.27 -11.70
N PHE A 222 24.96 -2.23 -12.48
CA PHE A 222 23.86 -2.25 -13.45
C PHE A 222 24.38 -2.16 -14.89
N PHE A 223 24.01 -1.12 -15.63
CA PHE A 223 24.27 -0.97 -17.07
C PHE A 223 25.07 0.31 -17.36
N PRO A 224 26.38 0.32 -17.08
CA PRO A 224 27.24 1.40 -17.54
C PRO A 224 27.20 1.50 -19.07
N TYR A 225 27.39 2.72 -19.59
CA TYR A 225 27.44 2.95 -21.04
C TYR A 225 28.54 2.12 -21.68
N ALA A 226 28.23 1.59 -22.86
CA ALA A 226 29.14 0.72 -23.60
C ALA A 226 30.46 1.45 -23.87
N GLN A 227 31.57 0.74 -23.68
CA GLN A 227 32.89 1.26 -24.03
C GLN A 227 33.14 1.13 -25.55
N PRO A 228 34.03 1.95 -26.12
CA PRO A 228 34.47 1.74 -27.50
C PRO A 228 34.93 0.29 -27.70
N GLU A 229 34.51 -0.34 -28.82
CA GLU A 229 34.80 -1.74 -29.19
C GLU A 229 34.05 -2.81 -28.36
N GLU A 230 33.25 -2.43 -27.36
CA GLU A 230 32.40 -3.38 -26.63
C GLU A 230 31.29 -3.93 -27.54
N ILE A 231 31.16 -5.26 -27.60
CA ILE A 231 30.03 -5.92 -28.26
C ILE A 231 28.92 -6.11 -27.21
N ARG A 232 27.99 -5.16 -27.15
CA ARG A 232 27.01 -5.11 -26.06
C ARG A 232 26.15 -6.36 -25.93
N SER A 233 25.82 -7.01 -27.04
CA SER A 233 25.05 -8.28 -27.04
C SER A 233 25.75 -9.44 -26.32
N LYS A 234 27.07 -9.36 -26.09
CA LYS A 234 27.84 -10.35 -25.32
C LYS A 234 27.96 -9.99 -23.85
N THR A 235 27.95 -8.70 -23.50
CA THR A 235 28.13 -8.21 -22.12
C THR A 235 26.80 -8.02 -21.39
N ALA A 236 25.75 -7.55 -22.07
CA ALA A 236 24.44 -7.27 -21.51
C ALA A 236 23.80 -8.46 -20.75
N PRO A 237 23.91 -9.73 -21.20
CA PRO A 237 23.38 -10.86 -20.42
C PRO A 237 24.02 -11.02 -19.03
N ALA A 238 25.33 -10.77 -18.91
CA ALA A 238 26.03 -10.84 -17.63
C ALA A 238 25.65 -9.67 -16.71
N LEU A 239 25.53 -8.46 -17.27
CA LEU A 239 25.05 -7.27 -16.54
C LEU A 239 23.61 -7.45 -16.05
N ALA A 240 22.74 -8.05 -16.86
CA ALA A 240 21.37 -8.38 -16.48
C ALA A 240 21.31 -9.34 -15.28
N GLN A 241 22.12 -10.40 -15.31
CA GLN A 241 22.23 -11.33 -14.19
C GLN A 241 22.74 -10.62 -12.93
N GLN A 242 23.79 -9.81 -13.05
CA GLN A 242 24.35 -9.04 -11.94
C GLN A 242 23.32 -8.09 -11.33
N ALA A 243 22.62 -7.29 -12.15
CA ALA A 243 21.61 -6.35 -11.70
C ALA A 243 20.44 -7.05 -10.98
N LEU A 244 19.95 -8.17 -11.52
CA LEU A 244 18.85 -8.93 -10.93
C LEU A 244 19.26 -9.63 -9.62
N ALA A 245 20.49 -10.11 -9.53
CA ALA A 245 21.05 -10.63 -8.29
C ALA A 245 21.21 -9.52 -7.25
N ALA A 246 21.76 -8.36 -7.64
CA ALA A 246 21.99 -7.22 -6.77
C ALA A 246 20.70 -6.75 -6.08
N ILE A 247 19.60 -6.63 -6.83
CA ILE A 247 18.30 -6.21 -6.26
C ILE A 247 17.50 -7.35 -5.58
N GLY A 248 18.07 -8.56 -5.51
CA GLY A 248 17.50 -9.71 -4.79
C GLY A 248 16.37 -10.45 -5.50
N LEU A 249 16.30 -10.40 -6.83
CA LEU A 249 15.36 -11.20 -7.63
C LEU A 249 15.90 -12.62 -7.93
N GLU A 250 17.22 -12.81 -7.93
CA GLU A 250 17.84 -14.13 -8.08
C GLU A 250 18.04 -14.83 -6.72
N VAL A 251 17.08 -15.66 -6.33
CA VAL A 251 17.05 -16.27 -4.98
C VAL A 251 17.31 -17.79 -4.97
N GLY A 252 17.71 -18.35 -6.12
CA GLY A 252 17.98 -19.77 -6.32
C GLY A 252 16.75 -20.70 -6.23
N ASP A 253 17.03 -22.00 -6.29
CA ASP A 253 16.02 -23.07 -6.25
C ASP A 253 15.55 -23.42 -4.83
N ALA A 254 14.53 -24.29 -4.74
CA ALA A 254 13.95 -24.71 -3.47
C ALA A 254 14.98 -25.37 -2.52
N LEU A 255 15.94 -26.13 -3.06
CA LEU A 255 16.95 -26.83 -2.25
C LEU A 255 17.94 -25.83 -1.63
N LEU A 256 18.39 -24.84 -2.41
CA LEU A 256 19.23 -23.75 -1.94
C LEU A 256 18.52 -22.98 -0.82
N ARG A 257 17.25 -22.62 -1.02
CA ARG A 257 16.46 -21.87 -0.04
C ARG A 257 16.25 -22.62 1.29
N GLN A 258 16.08 -23.94 1.23
CA GLN A 258 16.01 -24.79 2.42
C GLN A 258 17.35 -24.81 3.17
N ARG A 259 18.47 -24.93 2.45
CA ARG A 259 19.81 -24.93 3.05
C ARG A 259 20.17 -23.59 3.67
N ALA A 260 19.79 -22.50 3.02
CA ALA A 260 20.07 -21.12 3.44
C ALA A 260 19.26 -20.65 4.67
N THR A 261 18.26 -21.43 5.12
CA THR A 261 17.38 -21.01 6.22
C THR A 261 17.34 -21.99 7.40
N HIS A 262 17.08 -21.49 8.61
CA HIS A 262 16.89 -22.27 9.84
C HIS A 262 15.52 -22.97 9.88
N ALA A 263 15.48 -24.28 10.09
CA ALA A 263 14.26 -25.07 9.90
C ALA A 263 13.18 -24.90 10.98
N ASP A 264 13.52 -24.41 12.18
CA ASP A 264 12.61 -24.44 13.33
C ASP A 264 11.96 -23.08 13.65
N PHE A 265 10.74 -23.14 14.20
CA PHE A 265 9.96 -21.95 14.56
C PHE A 265 10.59 -21.18 15.74
N ALA A 266 11.24 -21.91 16.66
CA ALA A 266 11.79 -21.34 17.88
C ALA A 266 12.95 -20.38 17.60
N GLN A 267 13.86 -20.76 16.70
CA GLN A 267 14.97 -19.95 16.21
C GLN A 267 14.45 -18.75 15.43
N ALA A 268 13.54 -18.96 14.47
CA ALA A 268 13.02 -17.90 13.61
C ALA A 268 12.39 -16.74 14.40
N PHE A 269 11.72 -17.03 15.52
CA PHE A 269 11.00 -16.02 16.31
C PHE A 269 11.56 -15.76 17.71
N GLY A 270 12.56 -16.52 18.17
CA GLY A 270 13.11 -16.40 19.53
C GLY A 270 12.11 -16.78 20.63
N VAL A 271 11.28 -17.79 20.40
CA VAL A 271 10.23 -18.23 21.34
C VAL A 271 10.30 -19.76 21.57
N PRO A 272 9.73 -20.31 22.66
CA PRO A 272 9.83 -21.74 22.96
C PRO A 272 9.24 -22.68 21.90
N GLY A 273 8.25 -22.22 21.14
CA GLY A 273 7.62 -23.00 20.09
C GLY A 273 6.39 -22.33 19.48
N ALA A 274 5.88 -22.92 18.40
CA ALA A 274 4.68 -22.45 17.71
C ALA A 274 3.41 -22.77 18.49
N ARG A 275 2.47 -21.82 18.55
CA ARG A 275 1.08 -22.09 18.96
C ARG A 275 0.36 -22.93 17.89
N PRO A 276 -0.73 -23.65 18.22
CA PRO A 276 -1.43 -24.50 17.26
C PRO A 276 -1.84 -23.80 15.96
N MET A 277 -2.39 -22.58 16.05
CA MET A 277 -2.72 -21.74 14.89
C MET A 277 -1.50 -21.40 14.02
N GLN A 278 -0.34 -21.12 14.63
CA GLN A 278 0.89 -20.80 13.91
C GLN A 278 1.47 -22.04 13.23
N ALA A 279 1.46 -23.19 13.91
CA ALA A 279 1.88 -24.46 13.34
C ALA A 279 1.02 -24.86 12.14
N ALA A 280 -0.30 -24.63 12.21
CA ALA A 280 -1.22 -24.96 11.12
C ALA A 280 -0.98 -24.18 9.81
N MET A 281 -0.28 -23.03 9.86
CA MET A 281 0.11 -22.26 8.67
C MET A 281 1.21 -22.92 7.83
N ALA A 282 1.90 -23.93 8.38
CA ALA A 282 2.87 -24.73 7.63
C ALA A 282 2.24 -25.79 6.71
N GLY A 283 0.90 -25.90 6.66
CA GLY A 283 0.26 -26.97 5.90
C GLY A 283 0.33 -26.78 4.39
N ASP A 284 0.82 -27.80 3.68
CA ASP A 284 0.91 -27.81 2.20
C ASP A 284 -0.46 -27.82 1.50
N GLY A 285 -1.53 -28.21 2.21
CA GLY A 285 -2.89 -28.28 1.66
C GLY A 285 -3.66 -26.95 1.60
N LEU A 286 -3.07 -25.84 2.06
CA LEU A 286 -3.71 -24.53 2.02
C LEU A 286 -3.63 -23.95 0.60
N GLY A 287 -4.77 -23.55 0.05
CA GLY A 287 -4.84 -22.96 -1.28
C GLY A 287 -4.39 -21.49 -1.35
N PRO A 288 -4.49 -20.86 -2.54
CA PRO A 288 -3.83 -19.58 -2.83
C PRO A 288 -4.48 -18.35 -2.20
N VAL A 289 -5.67 -18.50 -1.62
CA VAL A 289 -6.29 -17.48 -0.78
C VAL A 289 -6.58 -18.12 0.57
N VAL A 290 -5.89 -17.64 1.60
CA VAL A 290 -6.05 -18.05 2.99
C VAL A 290 -6.58 -16.88 3.80
N VAL A 291 -7.52 -17.14 4.70
CA VAL A 291 -8.05 -16.18 5.67
C VAL A 291 -7.77 -16.73 7.06
N LEU A 292 -7.01 -15.98 7.87
CA LEU A 292 -6.79 -16.29 9.27
C LEU A 292 -7.62 -15.35 10.15
N GLU A 293 -8.62 -15.91 10.80
CA GLU A 293 -9.49 -15.22 11.73
C GLU A 293 -9.07 -15.57 13.16
N ALA A 294 -8.49 -14.60 13.86
CA ALA A 294 -8.09 -14.77 15.26
C ALA A 294 -7.95 -13.44 15.99
N GLU A 295 -8.13 -13.45 17.30
CA GLU A 295 -8.13 -12.27 18.14
C GLU A 295 -6.80 -11.50 18.12
N THR A 296 -6.82 -10.26 18.59
CA THR A 296 -5.61 -9.45 18.71
C THR A 296 -4.65 -10.08 19.73
N GLY A 297 -3.36 -10.17 19.40
CA GLY A 297 -2.35 -10.77 20.29
C GLY A 297 -2.27 -12.31 20.24
N SER A 298 -3.02 -12.97 19.34
CA SER A 298 -2.96 -14.43 19.14
C SER A 298 -1.68 -14.91 18.44
N GLY A 299 -0.91 -14.00 17.83
CA GLY A 299 0.31 -14.31 17.07
C GLY A 299 0.08 -14.52 15.57
N LYS A 300 -0.90 -13.81 14.98
CA LYS A 300 -1.21 -13.83 13.54
C LYS A 300 -0.01 -13.44 12.67
N THR A 301 0.77 -12.47 13.12
CA THR A 301 1.96 -12.01 12.40
C THR A 301 2.98 -13.13 12.23
N GLU A 302 3.35 -13.82 13.31
CA GLU A 302 4.27 -14.97 13.27
C GLU A 302 3.69 -16.10 12.41
N ALA A 303 2.38 -16.32 12.45
CA ALA A 303 1.70 -17.30 11.61
C ALA A 303 1.87 -16.97 10.11
N ALA A 304 1.76 -15.68 9.74
CA ALA A 304 1.94 -15.21 8.37
C ALA A 304 3.39 -15.30 7.89
N LEU A 305 4.36 -14.90 8.73
CA LEU A 305 5.78 -15.02 8.42
C LEU A 305 6.22 -16.49 8.33
N TRP A 306 5.63 -17.35 9.15
CA TRP A 306 5.85 -18.79 9.06
C TRP A 306 5.30 -19.37 7.75
N ARG A 307 4.09 -18.98 7.33
CA ARG A 307 3.54 -19.35 6.00
C ARG A 307 4.47 -18.89 4.88
N PHE A 308 4.95 -17.65 4.94
CA PHE A 308 5.90 -17.10 3.97
C PHE A 308 7.14 -17.99 3.85
N LEU A 309 7.78 -18.35 4.97
CA LEU A 309 8.98 -19.17 4.96
C LEU A 309 8.76 -20.55 4.33
N HIS A 310 7.62 -21.18 4.60
CA HIS A 310 7.26 -22.46 3.97
C HIS A 310 7.05 -22.34 2.46
N LEU A 311 6.28 -21.34 2.02
CA LEU A 311 6.07 -21.08 0.58
C LEU A 311 7.39 -20.70 -0.13
N TRP A 312 8.24 -19.92 0.54
CA TRP A 312 9.56 -19.53 0.03
C TRP A 312 10.44 -20.75 -0.22
N ARG A 313 10.52 -21.67 0.77
CA ARG A 313 11.26 -22.93 0.68
C ARG A 313 10.72 -23.87 -0.38
N ALA A 314 9.41 -23.86 -0.60
CA ALA A 314 8.76 -24.66 -1.63
C ALA A 314 8.96 -24.08 -3.04
N GLY A 315 9.48 -22.84 -3.18
CA GLY A 315 9.56 -22.16 -4.47
C GLY A 315 8.22 -21.57 -4.95
N GLU A 316 7.19 -21.61 -4.11
CA GLU A 316 5.85 -21.10 -4.44
C GLU A 316 5.75 -19.58 -4.40
N VAL A 317 6.67 -18.92 -3.69
CA VAL A 317 6.87 -17.46 -3.69
C VAL A 317 8.37 -17.15 -3.62
N ASP A 318 8.78 -15.97 -4.05
CA ASP A 318 10.14 -15.45 -3.84
C ASP A 318 10.14 -14.01 -3.32
N ALA A 319 8.99 -13.57 -2.81
CA ALA A 319 8.87 -12.30 -2.12
C ALA A 319 7.77 -12.31 -1.06
N LEU A 320 7.82 -11.33 -0.15
CA LEU A 320 6.77 -11.02 0.80
C LEU A 320 6.39 -9.55 0.67
N TYR A 321 5.10 -9.27 0.46
CA TYR A 321 4.54 -7.95 0.71
C TYR A 321 3.58 -8.02 1.89
N PHE A 322 3.99 -7.46 3.03
CA PHE A 322 3.13 -7.33 4.20
C PHE A 322 2.44 -5.96 4.16
N ALA A 323 1.14 -5.98 3.92
CA ALA A 323 0.28 -4.81 3.71
C ALA A 323 -0.52 -4.50 4.98
N LEU A 324 -0.36 -3.27 5.50
CA LEU A 324 -0.94 -2.86 6.77
C LEU A 324 -1.89 -1.67 6.60
N PRO A 325 -2.89 -1.49 7.49
CA PRO A 325 -3.86 -0.41 7.36
C PRO A 325 -3.25 0.99 7.56
N THR A 326 -2.17 1.09 8.33
CA THR A 326 -1.55 2.37 8.73
C THR A 326 -0.03 2.33 8.67
N ARG A 327 0.57 3.52 8.57
CA ARG A 327 2.04 3.69 8.57
C ARG A 327 2.67 3.28 9.91
N VAL A 328 2.01 3.57 11.03
CA VAL A 328 2.50 3.20 12.37
C VAL A 328 2.63 1.69 12.51
N ALA A 329 1.62 0.96 12.03
CA ALA A 329 1.66 -0.50 11.97
C ALA A 329 2.85 -1.00 11.15
N ALA A 330 3.03 -0.43 9.96
CA ALA A 330 4.07 -0.83 9.04
C ALA A 330 5.45 -0.59 9.65
N THR A 331 5.67 0.52 10.34
CA THR A 331 6.94 0.80 11.04
C THR A 331 7.23 -0.21 12.15
N GLN A 332 6.28 -0.52 13.02
CA GLN A 332 6.50 -1.49 14.09
C GLN A 332 6.67 -2.92 13.57
N LEU A 333 5.89 -3.30 12.55
CA LEU A 333 6.03 -4.61 11.96
C LEU A 333 7.36 -4.75 11.22
N TYR A 334 7.83 -3.68 10.58
CA TYR A 334 9.12 -3.67 9.88
C TYR A 334 10.26 -4.14 10.79
N GLU A 335 10.37 -3.60 12.00
CA GLU A 335 11.39 -4.00 12.98
C GLU A 335 11.30 -5.49 13.33
N ARG A 336 10.08 -6.00 13.50
CA ARG A 336 9.84 -7.44 13.79
C ARG A 336 10.19 -8.33 12.60
N VAL A 337 9.91 -7.89 11.37
CA VAL A 337 10.26 -8.62 10.15
C VAL A 337 11.77 -8.65 9.95
N GLN A 338 12.48 -7.56 10.22
CA GLN A 338 13.94 -7.54 10.21
C GLN A 338 14.53 -8.56 11.21
N ALA A 339 14.03 -8.56 12.45
CA ALA A 339 14.48 -9.52 13.45
C ALA A 339 14.19 -10.97 13.04
N PHE A 340 13.05 -11.23 12.40
CA PHE A 340 12.71 -12.55 11.84
C PHE A 340 13.69 -12.95 10.72
N VAL A 341 13.99 -12.04 9.80
CA VAL A 341 14.90 -12.31 8.67
C VAL A 341 16.32 -12.61 9.18
N GLN A 342 16.84 -11.78 10.08
CA GLN A 342 18.18 -11.96 10.66
C GLN A 342 18.34 -13.27 11.45
N ARG A 343 17.26 -13.80 12.03
CA ARG A 343 17.28 -15.11 12.73
C ARG A 343 17.05 -16.29 11.80
N THR A 344 16.44 -16.07 10.63
CA THR A 344 15.95 -17.15 9.77
C THR A 344 16.94 -17.50 8.68
N TRP A 345 17.61 -16.52 8.06
CA TRP A 345 18.63 -16.76 7.04
C TRP A 345 19.99 -16.93 7.69
N LYS A 346 20.70 -18.01 7.32
CA LYS A 346 22.02 -18.36 7.88
C LYS A 346 23.12 -17.47 7.33
N ASP A 347 23.05 -17.22 6.02
CA ASP A 347 23.99 -16.46 5.24
C ASP A 347 23.19 -15.57 4.28
N GLU A 348 23.68 -14.36 3.99
CA GLU A 348 23.11 -13.40 3.02
C GLU A 348 21.58 -13.20 3.16
N PRO A 349 21.11 -12.58 4.27
CA PRO A 349 19.69 -12.34 4.47
C PRO A 349 19.08 -11.47 3.35
N PRO A 350 17.85 -11.75 2.90
CA PRO A 350 17.16 -10.91 1.93
C PRO A 350 16.90 -9.52 2.51
N VAL A 351 17.05 -8.49 1.67
CA VAL A 351 16.78 -7.11 2.08
C VAL A 351 15.33 -6.94 2.50
N VAL A 352 15.16 -6.26 3.64
CA VAL A 352 13.85 -5.87 4.18
C VAL A 352 13.64 -4.38 3.96
N VAL A 353 12.62 -4.04 3.18
CA VAL A 353 12.24 -2.65 2.85
C VAL A 353 11.04 -2.19 3.67
N ARG A 354 11.17 -1.04 4.34
CA ARG A 354 10.04 -0.28 4.87
C ARG A 354 9.43 0.52 3.73
N ALA A 355 8.37 -0.01 3.12
CA ALA A 355 7.70 0.52 1.93
C ALA A 355 6.74 1.67 2.27
N LEU A 356 7.26 2.75 2.87
CA LEU A 356 6.50 3.91 3.30
C LEU A 356 7.05 5.19 2.63
N PRO A 357 6.30 5.84 1.72
CA PRO A 357 6.75 7.08 1.09
C PRO A 357 7.10 8.17 2.11
N GLY A 358 8.32 8.70 2.01
CA GLY A 358 8.88 9.72 2.91
C GLY A 358 9.44 9.18 4.23
N TYR A 359 9.35 7.86 4.47
CA TYR A 359 9.92 7.18 5.64
C TYR A 359 10.56 5.85 5.22
N ALA A 360 10.98 5.73 3.97
CA ALA A 360 11.52 4.48 3.47
C ALA A 360 12.83 4.15 4.17
N ALA A 361 13.04 2.85 4.36
CA ALA A 361 14.27 2.32 4.92
C ALA A 361 14.54 0.94 4.31
N ALA A 362 15.81 0.54 4.26
CA ALA A 362 16.25 -0.79 3.88
C ALA A 362 17.24 -1.30 4.93
N ASP A 363 16.97 -2.48 5.50
CA ASP A 363 17.77 -3.08 6.57
C ASP A 363 18.14 -2.14 7.74
N GLY A 364 17.21 -1.26 8.10
CA GLY A 364 17.33 -0.33 9.23
C GLY A 364 17.86 1.04 8.82
N GLN A 365 18.35 1.18 7.58
CA GLN A 365 18.95 2.40 7.07
C GLN A 365 17.94 3.24 6.29
N GLY A 366 17.84 4.52 6.63
CA GLY A 366 17.10 5.52 5.85
C GLY A 366 17.94 6.09 4.70
N TYR A 367 17.36 7.02 3.94
CA TYR A 367 18.10 7.79 2.93
C TYR A 367 17.60 9.24 2.83
N GLU A 368 18.46 10.11 2.29
CA GLU A 368 18.12 11.46 1.85
C GLU A 368 17.80 11.47 0.35
N PRO A 369 16.63 11.99 -0.06
CA PRO A 369 16.30 12.11 -1.48
C PRO A 369 17.10 13.23 -2.15
N LEU A 370 17.65 12.96 -3.34
CA LEU A 370 18.37 13.92 -4.17
C LEU A 370 17.59 14.23 -5.47
N PRO A 371 17.91 15.34 -6.18
CA PRO A 371 17.34 15.62 -7.50
C PRO A 371 17.52 14.47 -8.49
N GLY A 372 16.58 14.31 -9.42
CA GLY A 372 16.67 13.28 -10.47
C GLY A 372 16.41 11.84 -9.99
N PHE A 373 15.68 11.66 -8.88
CA PHE A 373 15.38 10.35 -8.27
C PHE A 373 16.61 9.61 -7.71
N GLN A 374 17.71 10.34 -7.47
CA GLN A 374 18.88 9.82 -6.78
C GLN A 374 18.61 9.80 -5.27
N VAL A 375 19.36 8.99 -4.53
CA VAL A 375 19.31 8.93 -3.07
C VAL A 375 20.71 8.91 -2.50
N LEU A 376 20.87 9.49 -1.31
CA LEU A 376 22.07 9.37 -0.50
C LEU A 376 21.73 8.54 0.74
N TRP A 377 22.31 7.35 0.87
CA TRP A 377 22.15 6.54 2.08
C TRP A 377 22.97 7.17 3.23
N HIS A 378 22.48 7.07 4.47
CA HIS A 378 23.14 7.72 5.62
C HIS A 378 24.43 7.01 6.10
N ASP A 379 24.74 5.83 5.54
CA ASP A 379 26.01 5.14 5.77
C ASP A 379 27.09 5.61 4.76
N GLU A 380 28.37 5.34 5.04
CA GLU A 380 29.53 5.94 4.38
C GLU A 380 29.48 5.97 2.83
N PRO A 381 30.14 6.96 2.17
CA PRO A 381 30.08 7.18 0.71
C PRO A 381 30.63 6.05 -0.20
N GLN A 382 30.85 4.86 0.33
CA GLN A 382 31.41 3.68 -0.35
C GLN A 382 30.70 2.39 0.10
N ASP A 383 29.37 2.44 0.24
CA ASP A 383 28.59 1.25 0.56
C ASP A 383 28.51 0.32 -0.68
N ASP A 384 29.38 -0.70 -0.70
CA ASP A 384 29.43 -1.76 -1.73
C ASP A 384 28.09 -2.52 -1.85
N GLU A 385 27.12 -2.31 -0.96
CA GLU A 385 25.80 -2.95 -0.96
C GLU A 385 24.64 -2.02 -1.37
N ALA A 386 24.90 -0.79 -1.81
CA ALA A 386 23.84 0.19 -2.14
C ALA A 386 22.82 -0.33 -3.17
N GLU A 387 23.26 -1.14 -4.12
CA GLU A 387 22.43 -1.75 -5.17
C GLU A 387 21.30 -2.63 -4.59
N ARG A 388 21.56 -3.30 -3.45
CA ARG A 388 20.58 -4.15 -2.76
C ARG A 388 19.38 -3.36 -2.25
N ARG A 389 19.55 -2.05 -2.07
CA ARG A 389 18.52 -1.13 -1.57
C ARG A 389 17.73 -0.44 -2.68
N TRP A 390 17.96 -0.79 -3.95
CA TRP A 390 17.30 -0.21 -5.14
C TRP A 390 15.78 -0.09 -5.01
N ALA A 391 15.13 -1.11 -4.42
CA ALA A 391 13.69 -1.14 -4.24
C ALA A 391 13.17 -0.06 -3.27
N ALA A 392 13.98 0.35 -2.29
CA ALA A 392 13.62 1.35 -1.29
C ALA A 392 13.76 2.79 -1.79
N GLU A 393 14.53 3.03 -2.85
CA GLU A 393 14.88 4.37 -3.35
C GLU A 393 13.67 5.15 -3.87
N HIS A 394 12.60 4.45 -4.28
CA HIS A 394 11.42 5.11 -4.83
C HIS A 394 10.13 4.32 -4.57
N PRO A 395 8.99 4.96 -4.24
CA PRO A 395 7.73 4.26 -3.96
C PRO A 395 7.21 3.34 -5.05
N LYS A 396 7.52 3.64 -6.32
CA LYS A 396 7.16 2.78 -7.45
C LYS A 396 7.93 1.46 -7.47
N ARG A 397 9.06 1.37 -6.77
CA ARG A 397 9.98 0.22 -6.74
C ARG A 397 9.78 -0.68 -5.51
N TYR A 398 8.99 -0.27 -4.51
CA TYR A 398 8.84 -1.03 -3.25
C TYR A 398 8.44 -2.49 -3.45
N LEU A 399 7.59 -2.80 -4.43
CA LEU A 399 7.14 -4.17 -4.69
C LEU A 399 8.22 -5.04 -5.35
N ALA A 400 9.34 -4.46 -5.80
CA ALA A 400 10.49 -5.22 -6.28
C ALA A 400 11.30 -5.84 -5.14
N ALA A 401 11.18 -5.32 -3.91
CA ALA A 401 11.93 -5.84 -2.78
C ALA A 401 11.64 -7.33 -2.54
N PRO A 402 12.65 -8.13 -2.13
CA PRO A 402 12.42 -9.50 -1.69
C PRO A 402 11.45 -9.54 -0.50
N ILE A 403 11.60 -8.62 0.46
CA ILE A 403 10.68 -8.50 1.58
C ILE A 403 10.35 -7.02 1.76
N ALA A 404 9.06 -6.68 1.74
CA ALA A 404 8.58 -5.33 1.97
C ALA A 404 7.43 -5.30 2.98
N VAL A 405 7.48 -4.30 3.86
CA VAL A 405 6.43 -3.99 4.85
C VAL A 405 5.94 -2.57 4.59
N GLY A 406 4.67 -2.41 4.25
CA GLY A 406 4.11 -1.10 3.88
C GLY A 406 2.61 -1.02 4.05
N THR A 407 2.00 0.08 3.59
CA THR A 407 0.55 0.23 3.66
C THR A 407 -0.15 -0.53 2.55
N VAL A 408 -1.38 -1.02 2.81
CA VAL A 408 -2.23 -1.67 1.80
C VAL A 408 -2.41 -0.82 0.54
N ASP A 409 -2.42 0.51 0.70
CA ASP A 409 -2.47 1.46 -0.41
C ASP A 409 -1.41 1.17 -1.49
N GLN A 410 -0.16 0.85 -1.13
CA GLN A 410 0.90 0.61 -2.13
C GLN A 410 0.65 -0.65 -2.97
N ALA A 411 0.06 -1.69 -2.39
CA ALA A 411 -0.37 -2.87 -3.14
C ALA A 411 -1.58 -2.54 -4.04
N LEU A 412 -2.55 -1.78 -3.52
CA LEU A 412 -3.74 -1.38 -4.27
C LEU A 412 -3.42 -0.49 -5.49
N LEU A 413 -2.32 0.27 -5.46
CA LEU A 413 -1.81 1.01 -6.64
C LEU A 413 -1.53 0.08 -7.84
N GLY A 414 -1.24 -1.19 -7.60
CA GLY A 414 -1.08 -2.20 -8.65
C GLY A 414 -2.41 -2.62 -9.31
N ALA A 415 -3.56 -2.33 -8.70
CA ALA A 415 -4.88 -2.66 -9.23
C ALA A 415 -5.65 -1.46 -9.79
N LEU A 416 -5.04 -0.28 -9.87
CA LEU A 416 -5.69 0.95 -10.34
C LEU A 416 -5.25 1.32 -11.77
N GLN A 417 -6.10 2.05 -12.49
CA GLN A 417 -5.78 2.62 -13.82
C GLN A 417 -4.85 3.85 -13.70
N ILE A 418 -3.65 3.63 -13.18
CA ILE A 418 -2.63 4.68 -12.97
C ILE A 418 -1.29 4.30 -13.62
N LYS A 419 -0.44 5.31 -13.82
CA LYS A 419 0.91 5.12 -14.36
C LYS A 419 1.71 4.07 -13.57
N HIS A 420 2.23 3.08 -14.29
CA HIS A 420 3.01 1.94 -13.79
C HIS A 420 2.24 0.96 -12.88
N ALA A 421 0.91 0.89 -12.97
CA ALA A 421 0.13 -0.13 -12.26
C ALA A 421 0.53 -1.56 -12.67
N HIS A 422 0.74 -1.79 -13.98
CA HIS A 422 1.19 -3.08 -14.51
C HIS A 422 2.52 -3.56 -13.90
N MET A 423 3.51 -2.68 -13.79
CA MET A 423 4.80 -3.01 -13.16
C MET A 423 4.63 -3.37 -11.69
N ARG A 424 3.83 -2.60 -10.95
CA ARG A 424 3.49 -2.93 -9.55
C ARG A 424 2.81 -4.28 -9.42
N HIS A 425 1.87 -4.58 -10.31
CA HIS A 425 1.19 -5.88 -10.34
C HIS A 425 2.15 -7.03 -10.67
N ALA A 426 2.99 -6.89 -11.69
CA ALA A 426 3.98 -7.89 -12.09
C ALA A 426 4.97 -8.21 -10.96
N LEU A 427 5.46 -7.16 -10.29
CA LEU A 427 6.32 -7.29 -9.12
C LEU A 427 5.60 -7.91 -7.92
N LEU A 428 4.30 -7.66 -7.74
CA LEU A 428 3.51 -8.27 -6.66
C LEU A 428 3.22 -9.75 -6.91
N ALA A 429 3.01 -10.18 -8.17
CA ALA A 429 2.59 -11.53 -8.54
C ALA A 429 3.55 -12.64 -8.05
N ARG A 430 4.81 -12.29 -7.76
CA ARG A 430 5.83 -13.20 -7.24
C ARG A 430 5.74 -13.43 -5.72
N SER A 431 5.00 -12.57 -5.02
CA SER A 431 4.98 -12.47 -3.56
C SER A 431 3.89 -13.31 -2.88
N LEU A 432 4.11 -13.66 -1.62
CA LEU A 432 3.01 -13.79 -0.67
C LEU A 432 2.51 -12.38 -0.33
N LEU A 433 1.28 -12.07 -0.73
CA LEU A 433 0.59 -10.86 -0.30
C LEU A 433 -0.12 -11.12 1.02
N VAL A 434 0.38 -10.53 2.10
CA VAL A 434 -0.30 -10.55 3.41
C VAL A 434 -1.07 -9.24 3.56
N VAL A 435 -2.39 -9.29 3.75
CA VAL A 435 -3.20 -8.10 4.07
C VAL A 435 -3.65 -8.20 5.51
N ASP A 436 -3.17 -7.30 6.36
CA ASP A 436 -3.52 -7.26 7.78
C ASP A 436 -4.74 -6.40 8.06
N GLU A 437 -5.49 -6.78 9.10
CA GLU A 437 -6.71 -6.12 9.56
C GLU A 437 -7.75 -5.90 8.43
N VAL A 438 -7.99 -6.94 7.62
CA VAL A 438 -9.05 -6.89 6.60
C VAL A 438 -10.41 -6.75 7.28
N HIS A 439 -11.11 -5.66 6.98
CA HIS A 439 -12.41 -5.31 7.56
C HIS A 439 -13.44 -4.94 6.48
N ALA A 440 -14.72 -5.15 6.78
CA ALA A 440 -15.81 -4.98 5.80
C ALA A 440 -16.27 -3.52 5.60
N SER A 441 -15.76 -2.59 6.41
CA SER A 441 -16.38 -1.27 6.62
C SER A 441 -16.10 -0.23 5.53
N ASP A 442 -15.05 -0.41 4.72
CA ASP A 442 -14.75 0.43 3.55
C ASP A 442 -15.09 -0.30 2.25
N ALA A 443 -16.22 0.05 1.63
CA ALA A 443 -16.70 -0.60 0.43
C ALA A 443 -15.76 -0.39 -0.78
N TYR A 444 -15.06 0.74 -0.87
CA TYR A 444 -14.15 1.04 -1.98
C TYR A 444 -12.88 0.21 -1.90
N MET A 445 -12.18 0.29 -0.76
CA MET A 445 -10.96 -0.50 -0.55
C MET A 445 -11.24 -2.00 -0.62
N THR A 446 -12.40 -2.45 -0.12
CA THR A 446 -12.82 -3.85 -0.26
C THR A 446 -12.88 -4.28 -1.73
N ARG A 447 -13.52 -3.47 -2.59
CA ARG A 447 -13.63 -3.79 -4.02
C ARG A 447 -12.30 -3.73 -4.77
N LEU A 448 -11.43 -2.77 -4.44
CA LEU A 448 -10.08 -2.73 -5.00
C LEU A 448 -9.23 -3.93 -4.55
N THR A 449 -9.37 -4.34 -3.28
CA THR A 449 -8.68 -5.54 -2.75
C THR A 449 -9.15 -6.79 -3.49
N GLU A 450 -10.45 -6.93 -3.77
CA GLU A 450 -10.96 -8.04 -4.59
C GLU A 450 -10.38 -8.05 -6.01
N HIS A 451 -10.25 -6.89 -6.66
CA HIS A 451 -9.63 -6.78 -7.98
C HIS A 451 -8.15 -7.17 -7.95
N LEU A 452 -7.40 -6.63 -6.99
CA LEU A 452 -5.99 -6.95 -6.80
C LEU A 452 -5.79 -8.45 -6.59
N LEU A 453 -6.56 -9.06 -5.68
CA LEU A 453 -6.48 -10.48 -5.38
C LEU A 453 -6.87 -11.36 -6.57
N ARG A 454 -7.87 -10.94 -7.37
CA ARG A 454 -8.24 -11.65 -8.60
C ARG A 454 -7.08 -11.69 -9.59
N ALA A 455 -6.46 -10.54 -9.85
CA ALA A 455 -5.30 -10.45 -10.73
C ALA A 455 -4.10 -11.24 -10.16
N HIS A 456 -3.82 -11.08 -8.87
CA HIS A 456 -2.71 -11.74 -8.17
C HIS A 456 -2.81 -13.27 -8.27
N VAL A 457 -3.99 -13.83 -8.00
CA VAL A 457 -4.20 -15.27 -8.05
C VAL A 457 -4.31 -15.81 -9.49
N ALA A 458 -4.80 -15.00 -10.44
CA ALA A 458 -4.77 -15.36 -11.86
C ALA A 458 -3.33 -15.55 -12.39
N CYS A 459 -2.36 -14.86 -11.78
CA CYS A 459 -0.93 -15.03 -12.04
C CYS A 459 -0.26 -16.06 -11.09
N GLY A 460 -1.02 -16.89 -10.38
CA GLY A 460 -0.47 -17.92 -9.50
C GLY A 460 0.14 -17.40 -8.19
N GLY A 461 -0.19 -16.15 -7.83
CA GLY A 461 0.22 -15.54 -6.56
C GLY A 461 -0.53 -16.14 -5.36
N GLN A 462 0.10 -16.02 -4.18
CA GLN A 462 -0.41 -16.49 -2.90
C GLN A 462 -0.86 -15.30 -2.05
N ALA A 463 -2.00 -15.40 -1.37
CA ALA A 463 -2.53 -14.35 -0.51
C ALA A 463 -2.98 -14.87 0.86
N LEU A 464 -2.68 -14.10 1.90
CA LEU A 464 -3.09 -14.35 3.28
C LEU A 464 -3.77 -13.10 3.85
N LEU A 465 -5.05 -13.23 4.18
CA LEU A 465 -5.84 -12.18 4.79
C LEU A 465 -5.91 -12.42 6.29
N LEU A 466 -5.45 -11.47 7.09
CA LEU A 466 -5.50 -11.53 8.55
C LEU A 466 -6.63 -10.65 9.04
N SER A 467 -7.44 -11.14 9.97
CA SER A 467 -8.46 -10.32 10.60
C SER A 467 -8.81 -10.83 11.99
N ALA A 468 -9.16 -9.91 12.89
CA ALA A 468 -9.77 -10.27 14.17
C ALA A 468 -11.29 -10.33 14.10
N THR A 469 -11.91 -9.65 13.13
CA THR A 469 -13.33 -9.28 13.16
C THR A 469 -14.02 -9.40 11.80
N LEU A 470 -13.49 -10.23 10.90
CA LEU A 470 -14.09 -10.44 9.58
C LEU A 470 -15.41 -11.22 9.69
N GLY A 471 -16.49 -10.65 9.13
CA GLY A 471 -17.78 -11.34 9.01
C GLY A 471 -17.75 -12.46 7.97
N ALA A 472 -18.61 -13.47 8.16
CA ALA A 472 -18.67 -14.66 7.32
C ALA A 472 -19.01 -14.35 5.85
N VAL A 473 -19.84 -13.32 5.61
CA VAL A 473 -20.19 -12.83 4.27
C VAL A 473 -18.95 -12.29 3.55
N ALA A 474 -18.15 -11.45 4.21
CA ALA A 474 -16.93 -10.90 3.64
C ALA A 474 -15.89 -12.01 3.39
N ARG A 475 -15.70 -12.92 4.34
CA ARG A 475 -14.83 -14.10 4.15
C ARG A 475 -15.24 -14.93 2.94
N THR A 476 -16.53 -15.19 2.78
CA THR A 476 -17.06 -15.97 1.65
C THR A 476 -16.73 -15.32 0.31
N ARG A 477 -16.84 -13.99 0.22
CA ARG A 477 -16.44 -13.23 -0.97
C ARG A 477 -14.95 -13.37 -1.28
N TYR A 478 -14.08 -13.24 -0.29
CA TYR A 478 -12.63 -13.39 -0.50
C TYR A 478 -12.24 -14.81 -0.92
N LEU A 479 -12.83 -15.83 -0.32
CA LEU A 479 -12.54 -17.23 -0.68
C LEU A 479 -13.07 -17.63 -2.06
N ALA A 480 -14.08 -16.91 -2.57
CA ALA A 480 -14.62 -17.10 -3.91
C ALA A 480 -13.79 -16.45 -5.03
N ILE A 481 -12.78 -15.65 -4.69
CA ILE A 481 -11.90 -15.02 -5.69
C ILE A 481 -11.30 -16.11 -6.58
N GLY A 482 -11.40 -15.93 -7.90
CA GLY A 482 -10.91 -16.88 -8.91
C GLY A 482 -11.78 -18.13 -9.10
N GLN A 483 -12.93 -18.26 -8.43
CA GLN A 483 -13.92 -19.30 -8.73
C GLN A 483 -15.01 -18.77 -9.67
N PRO A 484 -15.56 -19.63 -10.55
CA PRO A 484 -16.71 -19.25 -11.38
C PRO A 484 -17.98 -19.14 -10.52
N GLY A 485 -18.80 -18.13 -10.80
CA GLY A 485 -20.10 -17.90 -10.16
C GLY A 485 -20.06 -16.97 -8.95
N LEU A 486 -21.24 -16.48 -8.56
CA LEU A 486 -21.41 -15.67 -7.36
C LEU A 486 -21.56 -16.59 -6.15
N PRO A 487 -20.77 -16.41 -5.07
CA PRO A 487 -20.93 -17.24 -3.90
C PRO A 487 -22.23 -16.89 -3.18
N THR A 488 -22.95 -17.90 -2.70
CA THR A 488 -24.08 -17.70 -1.79
C THR A 488 -23.54 -17.42 -0.38
N PRO A 489 -23.80 -16.25 0.21
CA PRO A 489 -23.39 -15.98 1.58
C PRO A 489 -24.18 -16.89 2.56
N PRO A 490 -23.58 -17.28 3.70
CA PRO A 490 -24.31 -18.00 4.74
C PRO A 490 -25.43 -17.12 5.33
N THR A 491 -26.49 -17.73 5.84
CA THR A 491 -27.50 -17.01 6.65
C THR A 491 -26.89 -16.54 7.98
N LEU A 492 -27.57 -15.65 8.71
CA LEU A 492 -27.07 -15.18 10.01
C LEU A 492 -26.83 -16.34 10.99
N ALA A 493 -27.78 -17.26 11.10
CA ALA A 493 -27.67 -18.42 11.98
C ALA A 493 -26.50 -19.33 11.60
N GLN A 494 -26.29 -19.56 10.29
CA GLN A 494 -25.14 -20.32 9.80
C GLN A 494 -23.83 -19.59 10.09
N ALA A 495 -23.77 -18.28 9.84
CA ALA A 495 -22.59 -17.46 10.09
C ALA A 495 -22.17 -17.48 11.56
N GLN A 496 -23.13 -17.35 12.48
CA GLN A 496 -22.89 -17.40 13.93
C GLN A 496 -22.36 -18.75 14.42
N ALA A 497 -22.75 -19.86 13.77
CA ALA A 497 -22.33 -21.20 14.13
C ALA A 497 -20.91 -21.56 13.66
N LEU A 498 -20.26 -20.71 12.87
CA LEU A 498 -18.92 -20.99 12.35
C LEU A 498 -17.87 -20.82 13.45
N ALA A 499 -16.88 -21.71 13.45
CA ALA A 499 -15.81 -21.69 14.43
C ALA A 499 -15.00 -20.40 14.39
N TYR A 500 -14.54 -19.97 15.56
CA TYR A 500 -13.58 -18.90 15.76
C TYR A 500 -12.71 -19.26 16.97
N PRO A 501 -11.37 -19.13 16.89
CA PRO A 501 -10.61 -18.73 15.71
C PRO A 501 -10.56 -19.82 14.64
N ALA A 502 -10.25 -19.43 13.40
CA ALA A 502 -10.28 -20.34 12.26
C ALA A 502 -9.28 -19.95 11.17
N ILE A 503 -8.81 -20.98 10.46
CA ILE A 503 -8.12 -20.85 9.17
C ILE A 503 -9.11 -21.29 8.10
N SER A 504 -9.43 -20.39 7.18
CA SER A 504 -10.20 -20.74 5.99
C SER A 504 -9.36 -20.58 4.74
N HIS A 505 -9.56 -21.43 3.74
CA HIS A 505 -8.84 -21.30 2.49
C HIS A 505 -9.67 -21.75 1.29
N ARG A 506 -9.28 -21.28 0.12
CA ARG A 506 -9.82 -21.77 -1.15
C ARG A 506 -9.29 -23.18 -1.41
N SER A 507 -10.17 -24.13 -1.74
CA SER A 507 -9.78 -25.46 -2.23
C SER A 507 -10.46 -25.75 -3.56
N ALA A 508 -9.99 -26.78 -4.28
CA ALA A 508 -10.64 -27.25 -5.51
C ALA A 508 -12.10 -27.68 -5.28
N SER A 509 -12.42 -28.18 -4.08
CA SER A 509 -13.78 -28.60 -3.69
C SER A 509 -14.64 -27.48 -3.07
N GLY A 510 -14.21 -26.23 -3.20
CA GLY A 510 -14.85 -25.07 -2.55
C GLY A 510 -14.12 -24.59 -1.29
N PRO A 511 -14.63 -23.56 -0.60
CA PRO A 511 -14.01 -23.03 0.61
C PRO A 511 -13.97 -24.09 1.72
N LYS A 512 -12.83 -24.19 2.39
CA LYS A 512 -12.65 -25.03 3.59
C LYS A 512 -12.42 -24.13 4.79
N LEU A 513 -12.98 -24.52 5.93
CA LEU A 513 -12.78 -23.88 7.22
C LEU A 513 -12.25 -24.92 8.19
N ARG A 514 -11.14 -24.60 8.85
CA ARG A 514 -10.51 -25.39 9.90
C ARG A 514 -10.51 -24.57 11.18
N ALA A 515 -11.24 -25.05 12.19
CA ALA A 515 -11.14 -24.51 13.53
C ALA A 515 -9.70 -24.67 14.04
N VAL A 516 -9.19 -23.63 14.70
CA VAL A 516 -7.87 -23.65 15.35
C VAL A 516 -7.99 -23.15 16.76
N GLU A 517 -7.03 -23.53 17.61
CA GLU A 517 -6.93 -22.98 18.95
C GLU A 517 -6.24 -21.60 18.90
N GLY A 518 -6.86 -20.61 19.51
CA GLY A 518 -6.35 -19.25 19.65
C GLY A 518 -5.44 -19.09 20.86
N ASN A 519 -5.43 -17.88 21.41
CA ASN A 519 -4.83 -17.60 22.70
C ASN A 519 -5.59 -18.39 23.79
N PRO A 520 -4.91 -19.19 24.62
CA PRO A 520 -5.56 -19.90 25.73
C PRO A 520 -6.18 -18.94 26.76
N ARG A 521 -5.72 -17.68 26.79
CA ARG A 521 -6.25 -16.67 27.71
C ARG A 521 -7.53 -16.05 27.17
N GLN A 522 -8.64 -16.40 27.79
CA GLN A 522 -9.90 -15.65 27.66
C GLN A 522 -9.94 -14.52 28.67
N LYS A 523 -10.63 -13.43 28.33
CA LYS A 523 -10.95 -12.36 29.28
C LYS A 523 -12.45 -12.08 29.29
N THR A 524 -12.99 -11.95 30.49
CA THR A 524 -14.35 -11.46 30.68
C THR A 524 -14.32 -9.93 30.69
N VAL A 525 -14.96 -9.32 29.70
CA VAL A 525 -15.13 -7.88 29.62
C VAL A 525 -16.45 -7.52 30.27
N HIS A 526 -16.41 -6.57 31.20
CA HIS A 526 -17.57 -5.95 31.83
C HIS A 526 -17.81 -4.61 31.14
N TRP A 527 -18.96 -4.47 30.49
CA TRP A 527 -19.26 -3.25 29.74
C TRP A 527 -20.62 -2.67 30.08
N GLN A 528 -20.80 -1.39 29.77
CA GLN A 528 -22.08 -0.71 29.90
C GLN A 528 -22.12 0.52 29.00
N THR A 529 -23.32 0.92 28.60
CA THR A 529 -23.54 2.18 27.92
C THR A 529 -23.70 3.33 28.93
N LEU A 530 -23.11 4.49 28.65
CA LEU A 530 -23.30 5.71 29.42
C LEU A 530 -23.85 6.82 28.52
N ASP A 531 -25.00 7.35 28.88
CA ASP A 531 -25.58 8.54 28.25
C ASP A 531 -24.84 9.82 28.70
N CYS A 532 -23.69 10.05 28.09
CA CYS A 532 -22.88 11.25 28.33
C CYS A 532 -21.90 11.58 27.21
N ILE A 533 -22.12 11.10 25.98
CA ILE A 533 -21.21 11.38 24.85
C ILE A 533 -21.03 12.89 24.59
N ASP A 534 -22.03 13.70 24.96
CA ASP A 534 -22.06 15.15 24.82
C ASP A 534 -21.50 15.92 26.03
N ALA A 535 -21.06 15.23 27.09
CA ALA A 535 -20.66 15.84 28.36
C ALA A 535 -19.18 15.58 28.66
N PRO A 536 -18.24 16.30 28.02
CA PRO A 536 -16.80 16.10 28.21
C PRO A 536 -16.36 16.26 29.67
N GLU A 537 -17.04 17.09 30.47
CA GLU A 537 -16.79 17.30 31.90
C GLU A 537 -17.09 16.04 32.71
N ARG A 538 -18.21 15.36 32.40
CA ARG A 538 -18.58 14.10 33.05
C ARG A 538 -17.60 12.99 32.67
N ILE A 539 -17.19 12.93 31.39
CA ILE A 539 -16.21 11.95 30.91
C ILE A 539 -14.86 12.17 31.58
N ALA A 540 -14.43 13.43 31.69
CA ALA A 540 -13.20 13.82 32.37
C ALA A 540 -13.23 13.44 33.86
N ALA A 541 -14.31 13.74 34.57
CA ALA A 541 -14.46 13.38 35.98
C ALA A 541 -14.32 11.86 36.20
N LEU A 542 -15.00 11.05 35.39
CA LEU A 542 -14.91 9.59 35.40
C LEU A 542 -13.48 9.09 35.15
N ALA A 543 -12.77 9.69 34.19
CA ALA A 543 -11.39 9.30 33.87
C ALA A 543 -10.41 9.70 34.98
N VAL A 544 -10.54 10.91 35.53
CA VAL A 544 -9.68 11.42 36.60
C VAL A 544 -9.90 10.66 37.90
N GLU A 545 -11.14 10.30 38.25
CA GLU A 545 -11.46 9.51 39.44
C GLU A 545 -10.76 8.13 39.39
N ALA A 546 -10.85 7.43 38.27
CA ALA A 546 -10.14 6.15 38.10
C ALA A 546 -8.62 6.34 38.11
N ALA A 547 -8.10 7.39 37.47
CA ALA A 547 -6.66 7.69 37.49
C ALA A 547 -6.14 8.06 38.89
N ALA A 548 -6.96 8.72 39.73
CA ALA A 548 -6.63 9.02 41.12
C ALA A 548 -6.46 7.75 41.96
N GLN A 549 -7.12 6.65 41.58
CA GLN A 549 -6.93 5.32 42.16
C GLN A 549 -5.74 4.55 41.56
N GLY A 550 -4.94 5.18 40.69
CA GLY A 550 -3.77 4.58 40.06
C GLY A 550 -4.01 3.95 38.68
N ALA A 551 -5.24 4.01 38.15
CA ALA A 551 -5.58 3.39 36.86
C ALA A 551 -4.91 4.07 35.67
N ARG A 552 -4.53 3.26 34.68
CA ARG A 552 -4.22 3.72 33.32
C ARG A 552 -5.51 3.71 32.49
N VAL A 553 -6.11 4.89 32.35
CA VAL A 553 -7.39 5.10 31.67
C VAL A 553 -7.12 5.46 30.21
N LEU A 554 -7.72 4.71 29.30
CA LEU A 554 -7.72 5.00 27.88
C LEU A 554 -9.08 5.58 27.48
N VAL A 555 -9.07 6.80 26.93
CA VAL A 555 -10.27 7.48 26.44
C VAL A 555 -10.21 7.61 24.92
N VAL A 556 -11.05 6.86 24.20
CA VAL A 556 -11.09 6.88 22.73
C VAL A 556 -12.34 7.61 22.26
N ARG A 557 -12.14 8.80 21.69
CA ARG A 557 -13.19 9.65 21.10
C ARG A 557 -13.19 9.48 19.58
N ASN A 558 -14.36 9.46 18.95
CA ASN A 558 -14.47 9.22 17.51
C ASN A 558 -14.02 10.40 16.64
N THR A 559 -13.90 11.61 17.21
CA THR A 559 -13.54 12.81 16.47
C THR A 559 -12.51 13.63 17.24
N VAL A 560 -11.63 14.32 16.50
CA VAL A 560 -10.60 15.18 17.09
C VAL A 560 -11.21 16.30 17.96
N PRO A 561 -12.26 17.03 17.54
CA PRO A 561 -12.89 18.04 18.40
C PRO A 561 -13.38 17.48 19.75
N ALA A 562 -13.98 16.28 19.75
CA ALA A 562 -14.44 15.64 20.98
C ALA A 562 -13.27 15.20 21.88
N ALA A 563 -12.16 14.75 21.30
CA ALA A 563 -10.94 14.41 22.04
C ALA A 563 -10.32 15.66 22.70
N MET A 564 -10.26 16.77 21.97
CA MET A 564 -9.76 18.05 22.48
C MET A 564 -10.61 18.58 23.64
N ALA A 565 -11.94 18.59 23.48
CA ALA A 565 -12.86 19.00 24.53
C ALA A 565 -12.71 18.15 25.80
N THR A 566 -12.48 16.83 25.64
CA THR A 566 -12.25 15.94 26.78
C THR A 566 -10.94 16.25 27.49
N LEU A 567 -9.86 16.56 26.76
CA LEU A 567 -8.58 16.93 27.38
C LEU A 567 -8.69 18.25 28.15
N GLN A 568 -9.35 19.26 27.57
CA GLN A 568 -9.61 20.53 28.23
C GLN A 568 -10.41 20.33 29.52
N ALA A 569 -11.42 19.46 29.50
CA ALA A 569 -12.20 19.11 30.67
C ALA A 569 -11.36 18.37 31.75
N VAL A 570 -10.49 17.44 31.35
CA VAL A 570 -9.56 16.77 32.28
C VAL A 570 -8.65 17.79 32.97
N GLU A 571 -8.13 18.76 32.23
CA GLU A 571 -7.27 19.81 32.77
C GLU A 571 -8.04 20.71 33.75
N ALA A 572 -9.31 21.04 33.46
CA ALA A 572 -10.15 21.81 34.36
C ALA A 572 -10.44 21.04 35.67
N VAL A 573 -10.72 19.73 35.59
CA VAL A 573 -10.95 18.88 36.76
C VAL A 573 -9.67 18.70 37.58
N GLU A 574 -8.51 18.55 36.94
CA GLU A 574 -7.22 18.42 37.64
C GLU A 574 -6.81 19.71 38.37
N VAL A 575 -7.10 20.89 37.80
CA VAL A 575 -6.91 22.17 38.50
C VAL A 575 -7.69 22.19 39.82
N LEU A 576 -8.89 21.59 39.83
CA LEU A 576 -9.69 21.44 41.05
C LEU A 576 -9.16 20.34 41.98
N ALA A 577 -8.54 19.27 41.43
CA ALA A 577 -7.95 18.15 42.17
C ALA A 577 -6.49 18.37 42.64
N ALA A 578 -5.86 19.49 42.26
CA ALA A 578 -4.48 19.86 42.58
C ALA A 578 -4.15 19.82 44.10
N ALA A 579 -5.17 19.82 44.96
CA ALA A 579 -5.05 19.59 46.40
C ALA A 579 -4.52 18.19 46.79
N GLN A 580 -4.48 17.22 45.86
CA GLN A 580 -4.01 15.84 46.11
C GLN A 580 -2.65 15.51 45.45
N GLY A 581 -2.04 16.44 44.70
CA GLY A 581 -0.70 16.25 44.13
C GLY A 581 -0.57 15.22 42.99
N VAL A 582 -1.68 14.79 42.37
CA VAL A 582 -1.69 13.75 41.32
C VAL A 582 -1.77 14.38 39.92
N ASP A 583 -0.65 14.39 39.19
CA ASP A 583 -0.62 14.74 37.76
C ASP A 583 -0.97 13.51 36.91
N CYS A 584 -2.23 13.42 36.47
CA CYS A 584 -2.74 12.30 35.68
C CYS A 584 -2.68 12.54 34.17
N ARG A 585 -2.13 13.67 33.70
CA ARG A 585 -2.09 14.01 32.27
C ARG A 585 -1.06 13.20 31.50
N PHE A 586 -1.44 12.87 30.27
CA PHE A 586 -0.51 12.43 29.25
C PHE A 586 0.29 13.62 28.72
N LYS A 587 1.63 13.50 28.77
CA LYS A 587 2.56 14.57 28.38
C LYS A 587 3.67 14.03 27.49
N VAL A 588 4.04 14.78 26.47
CA VAL A 588 5.25 14.58 25.66
C VAL A 588 6.13 15.80 25.84
N ASN A 589 7.40 15.63 26.19
CA ASN A 589 8.34 16.74 26.42
C ASN A 589 7.79 17.82 27.37
N GLY A 590 7.06 17.39 28.42
CA GLY A 590 6.42 18.29 29.39
C GLY A 590 5.08 18.90 28.94
N VAL A 591 4.69 18.74 27.68
CA VAL A 591 3.47 19.33 27.10
C VAL A 591 2.29 18.38 27.21
N SER A 592 1.20 18.80 27.86
CA SER A 592 -0.08 18.08 27.95
C SER A 592 -0.73 17.98 26.57
N THR A 593 -0.99 16.77 26.09
CA THR A 593 -1.45 16.56 24.71
C THR A 593 -2.29 15.27 24.58
N LEU A 594 -2.75 14.98 23.37
CA LEU A 594 -3.61 13.85 23.03
C LEU A 594 -3.11 13.16 21.74
N HIS A 595 -3.66 12.00 21.42
CA HIS A 595 -3.20 11.18 20.30
C HIS A 595 -4.17 11.16 19.10
N HIS A 596 -3.84 11.84 18.00
CA HIS A 596 -4.61 11.78 16.74
C HIS A 596 -3.83 12.19 15.48
N SER A 597 -4.46 12.02 14.33
CA SER A 597 -3.85 12.18 13.00
C SER A 597 -3.69 13.64 12.50
N ARG A 598 -3.82 14.66 13.36
CA ARG A 598 -3.65 16.09 13.01
C ARG A 598 -2.34 16.69 13.54
N PHE A 599 -1.42 15.85 14.01
CA PHE A 599 -0.05 16.25 14.30
C PHE A 599 0.82 16.14 13.06
N SER A 600 1.90 16.92 13.05
CA SER A 600 2.93 16.90 12.02
C SER A 600 3.56 15.52 11.91
N ARG A 601 4.24 15.32 10.78
CA ARG A 601 5.00 14.09 10.50
C ARG A 601 6.16 13.87 11.48
N GLN A 602 6.70 14.96 12.01
CA GLN A 602 7.83 14.98 12.94
C GLN A 602 7.39 14.76 14.39
N ASP A 603 6.23 15.28 14.79
CA ASP A 603 5.71 15.14 16.17
C ASP A 603 5.03 13.78 16.41
N ARG A 604 4.50 13.16 15.35
CA ARG A 604 3.72 11.93 15.46
C ARG A 604 4.49 10.74 16.09
N PRO A 605 5.75 10.46 15.71
CA PRO A 605 6.53 9.41 16.35
C PRO A 605 6.74 9.64 17.85
N LEU A 606 6.90 10.89 18.30
CA LEU A 606 7.04 11.21 19.73
C LEU A 606 5.79 10.82 20.52
N LEU A 607 4.62 11.05 19.95
CA LEU A 607 3.34 10.64 20.54
C LEU A 607 3.24 9.11 20.63
N ASP A 608 3.56 8.39 19.55
CA ASP A 608 3.50 6.93 19.50
C ASP A 608 4.43 6.31 20.57
N VAL A 609 5.69 6.75 20.62
CA VAL A 609 6.70 6.31 21.60
C VAL A 609 6.25 6.57 23.03
N GLN A 610 5.77 7.79 23.31
CA GLN A 610 5.38 8.15 24.68
C GLN A 610 4.12 7.41 25.15
N VAL A 611 3.15 7.17 24.26
CA VAL A 611 1.97 6.35 24.58
C VAL A 611 2.41 4.93 24.96
N GLN A 612 3.30 4.32 24.17
CA GLN A 612 3.82 2.98 24.46
C GLN A 612 4.61 2.93 25.77
N ALA A 613 5.47 3.93 26.04
CA ALA A 613 6.22 3.99 27.29
C ALA A 613 5.31 4.08 28.53
N GLN A 614 4.18 4.79 28.42
CA GLN A 614 3.31 5.07 29.56
C GLN A 614 2.20 4.02 29.79
N ILE A 615 1.72 3.36 28.74
CA ILE A 615 0.62 2.38 28.82
C ILE A 615 0.89 1.09 28.01
N GLY A 616 2.14 0.80 27.66
CA GLY A 616 2.52 -0.43 26.95
C GLY A 616 2.65 -1.66 27.86
N LYS A 617 3.16 -2.76 27.28
CA LYS A 617 3.52 -3.98 28.02
C LYS A 617 4.42 -3.66 29.21
N GLU A 618 5.52 -2.96 28.93
CA GLU A 618 6.46 -2.44 29.92
C GLU A 618 6.17 -0.95 30.12
N ARG A 619 5.28 -0.65 31.08
CA ARG A 619 4.88 0.73 31.39
C ARG A 619 5.80 1.35 32.43
N SER A 620 6.30 2.56 32.16
CA SER A 620 7.16 3.29 33.12
C SER A 620 6.43 3.56 34.43
N PRO A 621 7.10 3.39 35.59
CA PRO A 621 6.52 3.78 36.87
C PRO A 621 6.25 5.28 36.88
N ARG A 622 5.13 5.68 37.48
CA ARG A 622 4.80 7.10 37.69
C ARG A 622 5.05 7.47 39.15
N PRO A 623 5.49 8.72 39.42
CA PRO A 623 5.70 9.20 40.78
C PRO A 623 4.48 8.92 41.67
N GLY A 624 4.72 8.39 42.87
CA GLY A 624 3.66 8.08 43.85
C GLY A 624 2.64 7.01 43.41
N GLY A 625 2.89 6.27 42.33
CA GLY A 625 1.91 5.32 41.78
C GLY A 625 0.74 5.99 41.07
N ALA A 626 0.85 7.27 40.73
CA ALA A 626 -0.20 8.03 40.06
C ALA A 626 -0.71 7.34 38.79
N GLY A 627 -2.02 7.35 38.59
CA GLY A 627 -2.64 6.90 37.36
C GLY A 627 -2.38 7.86 36.19
N LEU A 628 -3.02 7.56 35.06
CA LEU A 628 -2.81 8.30 33.84
C LEU A 628 -4.07 8.26 32.98
N VAL A 629 -4.43 9.40 32.41
CA VAL A 629 -5.47 9.52 31.39
C VAL A 629 -4.81 9.76 30.04
N VAL A 630 -4.98 8.80 29.12
CA VAL A 630 -4.54 8.92 27.71
C VAL A 630 -5.77 9.11 26.85
N ILE A 631 -5.88 10.27 26.21
CA ILE A 631 -6.99 10.62 25.32
C ILE A 631 -6.51 10.53 23.88
N GLY A 632 -7.33 9.95 23.01
CA GLY A 632 -7.05 9.97 21.59
C GLY A 632 -8.25 9.59 20.72
N THR A 633 -7.95 9.40 19.46
CA THR A 633 -8.92 8.99 18.42
C THR A 633 -8.68 7.55 17.99
N GLN A 634 -9.25 7.14 16.84
CA GLN A 634 -9.08 5.79 16.28
C GLN A 634 -7.63 5.36 16.11
N THR A 635 -6.71 6.32 16.10
CA THR A 635 -5.28 6.04 16.03
C THR A 635 -4.71 5.26 17.22
N LEU A 636 -5.43 5.17 18.35
CA LEU A 636 -5.07 4.31 19.49
C LEU A 636 -5.66 2.88 19.37
N GLU A 637 -6.53 2.64 18.39
CA GLU A 637 -7.19 1.34 18.18
C GLU A 637 -6.28 0.36 17.47
N GLN A 638 -5.48 0.84 16.52
CA GLN A 638 -4.72 -0.01 15.61
C GLN A 638 -3.23 0.20 15.87
N SER A 639 -2.45 -0.88 15.77
CA SER A 639 -1.00 -0.76 15.59
C SER A 639 -0.20 -0.24 16.78
N LEU A 640 -0.74 -0.22 18.00
CA LEU A 640 0.01 0.12 19.22
C LEU A 640 -0.17 -1.01 20.23
N ASP A 641 0.95 -1.51 20.78
CA ASP A 641 0.95 -2.51 21.86
C ASP A 641 0.70 -1.84 23.21
N ILE A 642 -0.56 -1.48 23.47
CA ILE A 642 -0.99 -0.78 24.68
C ILE A 642 -2.00 -1.59 25.52
N ASP A 643 -1.98 -1.35 26.81
CA ASP A 643 -2.70 -2.07 27.86
C ASP A 643 -3.24 -1.11 28.93
N ALA A 644 -4.51 -0.76 28.77
CA ALA A 644 -5.28 0.06 29.69
C ALA A 644 -5.91 -0.79 30.82
N ASP A 645 -6.06 -0.17 31.99
CA ASP A 645 -6.80 -0.73 33.13
C ASP A 645 -8.32 -0.48 33.01
N LEU A 646 -8.70 0.67 32.43
CA LEU A 646 -10.08 1.08 32.13
C LEU A 646 -10.16 1.66 30.71
N LEU A 647 -11.21 1.28 29.96
CA LEU A 647 -11.52 1.86 28.66
C LEU A 647 -12.79 2.71 28.74
N ILE A 648 -12.69 3.97 28.31
CA ILE A 648 -13.84 4.84 28.07
C ILE A 648 -13.87 5.14 26.58
N THR A 649 -14.99 4.92 25.89
CA THR A 649 -14.99 5.01 24.44
C THR A 649 -16.34 5.40 23.86
N ASP A 650 -16.34 6.22 22.81
CA ASP A 650 -17.58 6.49 22.06
C ASP A 650 -18.16 5.22 21.45
N LEU A 651 -19.50 5.19 21.29
CA LEU A 651 -20.15 4.17 20.50
C LEU A 651 -19.50 4.07 19.11
N CYS A 652 -19.26 2.85 18.66
CA CYS A 652 -18.64 2.54 17.38
C CYS A 652 -19.17 1.17 16.90
N PRO A 653 -18.92 0.77 15.65
CA PRO A 653 -19.24 -0.57 15.18
C PRO A 653 -18.58 -1.65 16.06
N MET A 654 -19.26 -2.79 16.24
CA MET A 654 -18.82 -3.86 17.13
C MET A 654 -17.42 -4.40 16.77
N ASP A 655 -17.09 -4.51 15.49
CA ASP A 655 -15.76 -4.89 15.02
C ASP A 655 -14.67 -3.90 15.50
N VAL A 656 -14.95 -2.60 15.43
CA VAL A 656 -14.08 -1.55 15.97
C VAL A 656 -14.00 -1.60 17.49
N LEU A 657 -15.14 -1.84 18.16
CA LEU A 657 -15.20 -1.96 19.62
C LEU A 657 -14.34 -3.13 20.10
N LEU A 658 -14.39 -4.29 19.42
CA LEU A 658 -13.54 -5.43 19.73
C LEU A 658 -12.04 -5.11 19.58
N GLN A 659 -11.66 -4.30 18.58
CA GLN A 659 -10.28 -3.81 18.44
C GLN A 659 -9.86 -2.90 19.62
N ARG A 660 -10.73 -1.97 20.03
CA ARG A 660 -10.54 -1.11 21.22
C ARG A 660 -10.43 -1.93 22.50
N LEU A 661 -11.31 -2.91 22.68
CA LEU A 661 -11.28 -3.87 23.78
C LEU A 661 -10.00 -4.69 23.76
N GLY A 662 -9.40 -4.95 22.60
CA GLY A 662 -8.07 -5.55 22.48
C GLY A 662 -6.91 -4.73 23.10
N ARG A 663 -7.18 -3.52 23.60
CA ARG A 663 -6.26 -2.67 24.37
C ARG A 663 -6.59 -2.62 25.87
N LEU A 664 -7.73 -3.17 26.27
CA LEU A 664 -8.14 -3.29 27.67
C LEU A 664 -7.62 -4.61 28.24
N HIS A 665 -6.85 -4.56 29.32
CA HIS A 665 -6.29 -5.75 29.98
C HIS A 665 -5.53 -6.68 29.01
N ARG A 666 -4.77 -6.08 28.10
CA ARG A 666 -4.12 -6.80 27.00
C ARG A 666 -3.02 -7.73 27.50
N HIS A 667 -2.22 -7.30 28.45
CA HIS A 667 -1.14 -8.10 29.04
C HIS A 667 -1.54 -8.65 30.42
N ALA A 668 -0.92 -9.77 30.81
CA ALA A 668 -1.12 -10.31 32.14
C ALA A 668 -0.36 -9.41 33.13
N ARG A 669 -1.03 -9.01 34.21
CA ARG A 669 -0.43 -8.20 35.28
C ARG A 669 -0.80 -8.86 36.61
N GLU A 670 0.17 -8.95 37.50
CA GLU A 670 -0.03 -9.53 38.84
C GLU A 670 -1.00 -8.71 39.67
N GLN A 671 -0.94 -7.38 39.52
CA GLN A 671 -1.81 -6.44 40.22
C GLN A 671 -2.38 -5.41 39.23
N ARG A 672 -3.69 -5.20 39.32
CA ARG A 672 -4.40 -4.08 38.69
C ARG A 672 -4.88 -3.15 39.82
N PRO A 673 -5.03 -1.84 39.56
CA PRO A 673 -5.54 -0.90 40.56
C PRO A 673 -6.96 -1.26 41.03
N GLU A 674 -7.32 -0.76 42.21
CA GLU A 674 -8.64 -0.98 42.81
C GLU A 674 -9.76 -0.58 41.83
N GLY A 675 -10.79 -1.41 41.72
CA GLY A 675 -11.92 -1.18 40.81
C GLY A 675 -11.62 -1.47 39.33
N CYS A 676 -10.39 -1.87 39.01
CA CYS A 676 -9.92 -2.26 37.68
C CYS A 676 -9.32 -3.68 37.64
N GLU A 677 -9.63 -4.53 38.62
CA GLU A 677 -9.25 -5.94 38.65
C GLU A 677 -9.90 -6.73 37.51
N GLN A 678 -11.13 -6.35 37.18
CA GLN A 678 -11.87 -6.83 36.02
C GLN A 678 -11.70 -5.88 34.84
N ALA A 679 -11.71 -6.42 33.63
CA ALA A 679 -11.63 -5.62 32.40
C ALA A 679 -12.93 -4.84 32.21
N ARG A 680 -12.91 -3.52 32.44
CA ARG A 680 -14.10 -2.65 32.36
C ARG A 680 -14.06 -1.71 31.14
N ALA A 681 -15.19 -1.60 30.44
CA ALA A 681 -15.37 -0.69 29.32
C ALA A 681 -16.66 0.13 29.47
N TRP A 682 -16.56 1.45 29.33
CA TRP A 682 -17.70 2.37 29.34
C TRP A 682 -17.92 2.94 27.95
N VAL A 683 -19.06 2.59 27.34
CA VAL A 683 -19.39 2.96 25.95
C VAL A 683 -20.32 4.17 25.96
N LEU A 684 -19.85 5.30 25.44
CA LEU A 684 -20.54 6.57 25.50
C LEU A 684 -21.58 6.66 24.38
N THR A 685 -22.82 6.95 24.75
CA THR A 685 -23.97 7.04 23.83
C THR A 685 -24.62 8.42 23.88
N PRO A 686 -25.42 8.79 22.86
CA PRO A 686 -26.22 10.02 22.87
C PRO A 686 -27.32 10.04 23.94
N PRO A 687 -27.91 11.23 24.20
CA PRO A 687 -29.08 11.44 25.05
C PRO A 687 -30.18 10.39 24.84
N GLY A 688 -30.62 9.78 25.93
CA GLY A 688 -31.64 8.73 25.93
C GLY A 688 -31.21 7.42 25.26
N HIS A 689 -29.91 7.26 24.97
CA HIS A 689 -29.37 6.16 24.16
C HIS A 689 -29.97 6.09 22.74
N ASP A 690 -30.57 7.18 22.24
CA ASP A 690 -31.31 7.23 20.99
C ASP A 690 -30.45 7.76 19.82
N LEU A 691 -30.34 6.92 18.78
CA LEU A 691 -29.61 7.24 17.55
C LEU A 691 -30.52 7.85 16.47
N THR A 692 -31.84 7.79 16.62
CA THR A 692 -32.82 8.29 15.63
C THR A 692 -32.59 9.76 15.24
N PRO A 693 -32.27 10.69 16.17
CA PRO A 693 -32.00 12.09 15.83
C PRO A 693 -30.75 12.29 14.95
N LEU A 694 -29.95 11.24 14.74
CA LEU A 694 -28.72 11.26 13.96
C LEU A 694 -28.93 10.71 12.53
N LEU A 695 -30.10 10.19 12.16
CA LEU A 695 -30.35 9.71 10.78
C LEU A 695 -30.11 10.78 9.70
N GLN A 696 -30.25 12.05 10.07
CA GLN A 696 -30.15 13.19 9.17
C GLN A 696 -28.89 14.05 9.39
N ARG A 697 -28.10 13.78 10.44
CA ARG A 697 -26.94 14.61 10.81
C ARG A 697 -25.88 13.82 11.54
N GLN A 698 -24.62 14.22 11.36
CA GLN A 698 -23.50 13.65 12.10
C GLN A 698 -23.35 14.34 13.47
N ARG A 699 -23.02 13.56 14.50
CA ARG A 699 -22.55 14.06 15.80
C ARG A 699 -21.57 13.06 16.42
N HIS A 700 -20.43 13.51 16.94
CA HIS A 700 -19.37 12.65 17.52
C HIS A 700 -18.98 11.46 16.63
N GLY A 701 -18.95 11.66 15.31
CA GLY A 701 -18.61 10.60 14.37
C GLY A 701 -19.74 9.61 14.06
N LEU A 702 -20.90 9.73 14.69
CA LEU A 702 -22.06 8.87 14.48
C LEU A 702 -22.99 9.51 13.43
N GLY A 703 -23.37 8.74 12.40
CA GLY A 703 -24.33 9.15 11.39
C GLY A 703 -23.71 9.89 10.19
N PRO A 704 -24.56 10.30 9.22
CA PRO A 704 -24.14 10.84 7.95
C PRO A 704 -23.73 12.32 8.02
N ILE A 705 -22.66 12.66 7.33
CA ILE A 705 -22.32 14.01 6.91
C ILE A 705 -22.99 14.21 5.54
N ARG A 706 -23.93 15.16 5.48
CA ARG A 706 -24.63 15.55 4.26
C ARG A 706 -24.19 16.95 3.83
N LEU A 707 -23.33 17.02 2.83
CA LEU A 707 -22.90 18.28 2.22
C LEU A 707 -23.57 18.44 0.86
N LYS A 708 -23.99 19.67 0.52
CA LYS A 708 -24.66 19.96 -0.75
C LYS A 708 -23.74 19.58 -1.91
N SER A 709 -24.27 18.83 -2.88
CA SER A 709 -23.54 18.36 -4.06
C SER A 709 -22.34 17.46 -3.77
N GLN A 710 -22.27 16.81 -2.61
CA GLN A 710 -21.26 15.80 -2.30
C GLN A 710 -21.93 14.47 -1.90
N PRO A 711 -21.28 13.32 -2.16
CA PRO A 711 -21.73 12.04 -1.62
C PRO A 711 -21.83 12.09 -0.10
N MET A 712 -22.81 11.37 0.44
CA MET A 712 -22.96 11.19 1.88
C MET A 712 -21.68 10.57 2.45
N GLY A 713 -21.11 11.19 3.49
CA GLY A 713 -19.91 10.71 4.17
C GLY A 713 -20.16 10.47 5.66
N GLY A 714 -19.12 10.14 6.43
CA GLY A 714 -19.23 9.96 7.87
C GLY A 714 -18.04 9.19 8.43
N VAL A 715 -17.85 9.24 9.75
CA VAL A 715 -16.85 8.37 10.42
C VAL A 715 -17.46 6.97 10.55
N TYR A 716 -18.60 6.87 11.24
CA TYR A 716 -19.44 5.67 11.28
C TYR A 716 -20.83 6.00 10.75
N LEU A 717 -20.99 5.77 9.45
CA LEU A 717 -22.16 6.16 8.69
C LEU A 717 -23.41 5.34 9.05
N ASP A 718 -23.27 4.00 9.11
CA ASP A 718 -24.42 3.10 9.21
C ASP A 718 -24.93 2.99 10.66
N LEU A 719 -25.96 3.78 10.99
CA LEU A 719 -26.58 3.76 12.31
C LEU A 719 -27.20 2.40 12.67
N ARG A 720 -27.56 1.54 11.70
CA ARG A 720 -28.06 0.18 11.99
C ARG A 720 -26.99 -0.64 12.69
N VAL A 721 -25.74 -0.52 12.26
CA VAL A 721 -24.57 -1.20 12.85
C VAL A 721 -24.29 -0.69 14.26
N LEU A 722 -24.41 0.63 14.46
CA LEU A 722 -24.22 1.24 15.79
C LEU A 722 -25.32 0.84 16.76
N GLU A 723 -26.57 0.81 16.30
CA GLU A 723 -27.71 0.35 17.09
C GLU A 723 -27.59 -1.14 17.44
N ALA A 724 -27.15 -1.97 16.49
CA ALA A 724 -26.83 -3.36 16.76
C ALA A 724 -25.79 -3.49 17.88
N THR A 725 -24.71 -2.70 17.79
CA THR A 725 -23.64 -2.70 18.79
C THR A 725 -24.16 -2.30 20.17
N ARG A 726 -24.96 -1.24 20.25
CA ARG A 726 -25.60 -0.78 21.50
C ARG A 726 -26.48 -1.87 22.11
N ARG A 727 -27.38 -2.47 21.32
CA ARG A 727 -28.26 -3.55 21.77
C ARG A 727 -27.49 -4.77 22.28
N LEU A 728 -26.37 -5.12 21.64
CA LEU A 728 -25.52 -6.25 22.07
C LEU A 728 -24.80 -6.01 23.39
N ILE A 729 -24.45 -4.75 23.69
CA ILE A 729 -23.93 -4.32 24.98
C ILE A 729 -25.02 -4.44 26.05
N ASP A 730 -26.21 -3.90 25.79
CA ASP A 730 -27.32 -3.91 26.75
C ASP A 730 -27.88 -5.32 26.99
N ALA A 731 -27.79 -6.20 26.00
CA ALA A 731 -28.26 -7.58 26.09
C ALA A 731 -27.47 -8.44 27.10
N ALA A 732 -26.24 -8.07 27.45
CA ALA A 732 -25.54 -8.70 28.57
C ALA A 732 -24.46 -7.79 29.16
N PRO A 733 -24.37 -7.70 30.50
CA PRO A 733 -23.38 -6.84 31.17
C PRO A 733 -21.93 -7.34 31.02
N THR A 734 -21.75 -8.59 30.59
CA THR A 734 -20.43 -9.20 30.39
C THR A 734 -20.36 -10.02 29.11
N ARG A 735 -19.15 -10.13 28.54
CA ARG A 735 -18.81 -11.04 27.44
C ARG A 735 -17.47 -11.71 27.64
N SER A 736 -17.35 -12.95 27.16
CA SER A 736 -16.07 -13.64 27.07
C SER A 736 -15.42 -13.35 25.73
N ILE A 737 -14.31 -12.61 25.76
CA ILE A 737 -13.51 -12.31 24.57
C ILE A 737 -12.28 -13.24 24.59
N ALA A 738 -12.05 -14.05 23.56
CA ALA A 738 -12.60 -13.99 22.21
C ALA A 738 -13.77 -14.94 21.89
N ALA A 739 -14.28 -15.70 22.86
CA ALA A 739 -15.28 -16.75 22.62
C ALA A 739 -16.57 -16.22 21.96
N ASP A 740 -16.99 -15.01 22.35
CA ASP A 740 -18.20 -14.37 21.82
C ASP A 740 -17.96 -13.57 20.53
N ASN A 741 -16.71 -13.46 20.04
CA ASN A 741 -16.37 -12.57 18.92
C ASN A 741 -17.20 -12.86 17.66
N ARG A 742 -17.34 -14.14 17.29
CA ARG A 742 -18.12 -14.52 16.10
C ARG A 742 -19.57 -14.04 16.23
N LEU A 743 -20.21 -14.36 17.35
CA LEU A 743 -21.60 -13.97 17.61
C LEU A 743 -21.78 -12.45 17.49
N LEU A 744 -20.91 -11.70 18.17
CA LEU A 744 -20.98 -10.24 18.25
C LEU A 744 -20.78 -9.59 16.87
N VAL A 745 -19.78 -10.04 16.10
CA VAL A 745 -19.49 -9.51 14.76
C VAL A 745 -20.64 -9.80 13.80
N GLU A 746 -21.15 -11.03 13.74
CA GLU A 746 -22.24 -11.36 12.80
C GLU A 746 -23.53 -10.61 13.16
N GLN A 747 -23.91 -10.54 14.45
CA GLN A 747 -25.11 -9.79 14.86
C GLN A 747 -25.01 -8.28 14.58
N ALA A 748 -23.80 -7.74 14.54
CA ALA A 748 -23.59 -6.31 14.31
C ALA A 748 -23.37 -5.94 12.83
N THR A 749 -23.07 -6.89 11.95
CA THR A 749 -22.64 -6.59 10.57
C THR A 749 -23.42 -7.34 9.48
N HIS A 750 -24.12 -8.43 9.83
CA HIS A 750 -24.86 -9.24 8.86
C HIS A 750 -26.13 -8.53 8.39
N ALA A 751 -26.39 -8.54 7.08
CA ALA A 751 -27.52 -7.84 6.47
C ALA A 751 -28.87 -8.23 7.10
N GLU A 752 -29.13 -9.53 7.33
CA GLU A 752 -30.35 -9.99 8.02
C GLU A 752 -30.57 -9.35 9.39
N ALA A 753 -29.50 -9.15 10.18
CA ALA A 753 -29.58 -8.51 11.49
C ALA A 753 -29.84 -7.00 11.36
N LEU A 754 -29.15 -6.34 10.44
CA LEU A 754 -29.31 -4.91 10.18
C LEU A 754 -30.69 -4.57 9.64
N ASP A 755 -31.24 -5.42 8.76
CA ASP A 755 -32.58 -5.26 8.20
C ASP A 755 -33.67 -5.55 9.23
N ALA A 756 -33.43 -6.45 10.18
CA ALA A 756 -34.33 -6.66 11.32
C ALA A 756 -34.39 -5.40 12.20
N ILE A 757 -33.23 -4.84 12.57
CA ILE A 757 -33.14 -3.60 13.35
C ILE A 757 -33.85 -2.46 12.63
N ALA A 758 -33.60 -2.28 11.34
CA ALA A 758 -34.21 -1.21 10.56
C ALA A 758 -35.74 -1.31 10.54
N ARG A 759 -36.29 -2.52 10.37
CA ARG A 759 -37.74 -2.76 10.39
C ARG A 759 -38.36 -2.49 11.76
N GLU A 760 -37.71 -2.93 12.83
CA GLU A 760 -38.18 -2.70 14.20
C GLU A 760 -38.18 -1.22 14.60
N MET A 761 -37.18 -0.46 14.13
CA MET A 761 -37.06 0.97 14.40
C MET A 761 -37.96 1.85 13.54
N GLY A 762 -38.63 1.28 12.53
CA GLY A 762 -39.66 1.93 11.71
C GLY A 762 -39.17 2.45 10.35
N GLU A 763 -40.09 3.08 9.62
CA GLU A 763 -39.92 3.42 8.20
C GLU A 763 -38.71 4.32 7.93
N ALA A 764 -38.43 5.29 8.81
CA ALA A 764 -37.29 6.20 8.66
C ALA A 764 -35.94 5.46 8.67
N TRP A 765 -35.81 4.40 9.49
CA TRP A 765 -34.60 3.58 9.57
C TRP A 765 -34.46 2.65 8.36
N VAL A 766 -35.57 2.09 7.86
CA VAL A 766 -35.59 1.31 6.61
C VAL A 766 -35.14 2.19 5.44
N GLN A 767 -35.67 3.41 5.33
CA GLN A 767 -35.29 4.34 4.27
C GLN A 767 -33.82 4.74 4.37
N PHE A 768 -33.34 5.04 5.58
CA PHE A 768 -31.92 5.31 5.82
C PHE A 768 -31.03 4.12 5.43
N GLY A 769 -31.42 2.89 5.76
CA GLY A 769 -30.70 1.68 5.35
C GLY A 769 -30.55 1.56 3.84
N LYS A 770 -31.62 1.82 3.08
CA LYS A 770 -31.59 1.85 1.61
C LYS A 770 -30.63 2.91 1.07
N GLU A 771 -30.59 4.11 1.67
CA GLU A 771 -29.64 5.17 1.29
C GLU A 771 -28.18 4.73 1.51
N VAL A 772 -27.88 4.13 2.66
CA VAL A 772 -26.54 3.63 2.99
C VAL A 772 -26.12 2.51 2.04
N ASP A 773 -27.00 1.55 1.76
CA ASP A 773 -26.70 0.43 0.88
C ASP A 773 -26.57 0.87 -0.58
N GLY A 774 -27.40 1.84 -1.02
CA GLY A 774 -27.28 2.49 -2.32
C GLY A 774 -25.95 3.22 -2.50
N LEU A 775 -25.48 3.93 -1.46
CA LEU A 775 -24.15 4.55 -1.47
C LEU A 775 -23.05 3.48 -1.56
N ARG A 776 -23.09 2.42 -0.75
CA ARG A 776 -22.10 1.33 -0.80
C ARG A 776 -22.01 0.70 -2.20
N PHE A 777 -23.15 0.50 -2.86
CA PHE A 777 -23.20 0.00 -4.23
C PHE A 777 -22.55 0.99 -5.21
N ALA A 778 -22.92 2.27 -5.16
CA ALA A 778 -22.34 3.30 -6.02
C ALA A 778 -20.82 3.44 -5.82
N THR A 779 -20.35 3.44 -4.58
CA THR A 779 -18.93 3.42 -4.21
C THR A 779 -18.21 2.20 -4.80
N GLY A 780 -18.85 1.02 -4.75
CA GLY A 780 -18.29 -0.19 -5.35
C GLY A 780 -18.21 -0.12 -6.88
N THR A 781 -19.21 0.46 -7.54
CA THR A 781 -19.19 0.70 -9.00
C THR A 781 -18.06 1.65 -9.37
N LEU A 782 -17.85 2.72 -8.60
CA LEU A 782 -16.74 3.65 -8.81
C LEU A 782 -15.37 2.96 -8.65
N ALA A 783 -15.23 2.06 -7.67
CA ALA A 783 -14.02 1.24 -7.52
C ALA A 783 -13.75 0.40 -8.77
N ASN A 784 -14.78 -0.22 -9.36
CA ASN A 784 -14.63 -1.01 -10.59
C ASN A 784 -14.19 -0.15 -11.78
N LEU A 785 -14.69 1.08 -11.90
CA LEU A 785 -14.29 2.01 -12.96
C LEU A 785 -12.83 2.47 -12.81
N HIS A 786 -12.36 2.62 -11.57
CA HIS A 786 -10.98 3.00 -11.27
C HIS A 786 -10.00 1.81 -11.35
N ALA A 787 -10.51 0.57 -11.26
CA ALA A 787 -9.69 -0.62 -11.24
C ALA A 787 -9.15 -0.96 -12.63
N LEU A 788 -7.92 -1.45 -12.67
CA LEU A 788 -7.30 -2.00 -13.88
C LEU A 788 -7.95 -3.35 -14.22
N ALA A 789 -8.52 -3.44 -15.41
CA ALA A 789 -9.23 -4.63 -15.89
C ALA A 789 -8.25 -5.62 -16.54
N PHE A 790 -7.59 -6.44 -15.71
CA PHE A 790 -6.59 -7.43 -16.17
C PHE A 790 -7.15 -8.57 -17.03
N ASP A 791 -8.47 -8.70 -17.08
CA ASP A 791 -9.21 -9.67 -17.88
C ASP A 791 -9.70 -9.09 -19.22
N GLN A 792 -9.41 -7.82 -19.52
CA GLN A 792 -9.73 -7.16 -20.77
C GLN A 792 -8.47 -6.93 -21.61
N PRO A 793 -8.56 -6.86 -22.95
CA PRO A 793 -7.41 -6.57 -23.81
C PRO A 793 -6.65 -5.31 -23.37
N PHE A 794 -5.32 -5.34 -23.58
CA PHE A 794 -4.45 -4.22 -23.22
C PHE A 794 -4.89 -2.94 -23.94
N GLY A 795 -4.87 -1.80 -23.24
CA GLY A 795 -5.24 -0.50 -23.81
C GLY A 795 -6.73 -0.12 -23.78
N ALA A 796 -7.65 -1.04 -23.45
CA ALA A 796 -9.08 -0.77 -23.50
C ALA A 796 -9.60 0.29 -22.49
N LEU A 797 -8.91 0.51 -21.36
CA LEU A 797 -9.46 1.24 -20.20
C LEU A 797 -8.40 2.05 -19.43
N PHE A 798 -7.80 3.07 -20.06
CA PHE A 798 -6.99 4.07 -19.35
C PHE A 798 -7.57 5.48 -19.52
N PRO A 799 -7.95 6.17 -18.42
CA PRO A 799 -8.51 7.51 -18.49
C PRO A 799 -7.43 8.52 -18.85
N GLN A 800 -7.85 9.61 -19.52
CA GLN A 800 -6.94 10.70 -19.88
C GLN A 800 -6.48 11.52 -18.65
N ASP A 801 -7.31 11.58 -17.60
CA ASP A 801 -7.04 12.28 -16.35
C ASP A 801 -7.05 11.31 -15.15
N GLU A 802 -5.91 11.18 -14.48
CA GLU A 802 -5.72 10.35 -13.29
C GLU A 802 -6.03 11.08 -11.98
N GLY A 803 -6.28 12.40 -12.01
CA GLY A 803 -6.28 13.28 -10.83
C GLY A 803 -7.25 12.89 -9.71
N ASN A 804 -8.25 12.06 -10.02
CA ASN A 804 -9.28 11.58 -9.09
C ASN A 804 -9.15 10.08 -8.73
N ILE A 805 -8.18 9.36 -9.27
CA ILE A 805 -7.98 7.92 -9.03
C ILE A 805 -6.99 7.73 -7.87
N GLY A 806 -7.44 7.07 -6.81
CA GLY A 806 -6.63 6.76 -5.64
C GLY A 806 -7.02 5.45 -4.96
N SER A 807 -6.20 4.99 -4.03
CA SER A 807 -6.45 3.78 -3.22
C SER A 807 -7.59 3.95 -2.20
N ARG A 808 -7.98 5.19 -1.92
CA ARG A 808 -9.10 5.54 -1.03
C ARG A 808 -9.99 6.58 -1.70
N LEU A 809 -11.29 6.51 -1.45
CA LEU A 809 -12.23 7.55 -1.86
C LEU A 809 -12.23 8.71 -0.87
N GLY A 810 -12.36 9.91 -1.42
CA GLY A 810 -12.28 11.17 -0.69
C GLY A 810 -11.17 12.05 -1.26
N ALA A 811 -11.32 13.35 -1.10
CA ALA A 811 -10.28 14.28 -1.54
C ALA A 811 -9.03 14.14 -0.67
N ALA A 812 -7.87 14.14 -1.32
CA ALA A 812 -6.58 13.96 -0.68
C ALA A 812 -6.31 15.03 0.40
N ASP A 813 -5.60 14.64 1.45
CA ASP A 813 -5.06 15.60 2.41
C ASP A 813 -4.12 16.57 1.66
N ARG A 814 -4.22 17.86 1.98
CA ARG A 814 -3.32 18.90 1.48
C ARG A 814 -2.06 18.89 2.33
N LEU A 815 -0.94 18.46 1.75
CA LEU A 815 0.36 18.51 2.42
C LEU A 815 0.98 19.89 2.22
N MET A 816 1.24 20.59 3.33
CA MET A 816 1.91 21.88 3.35
C MET A 816 3.38 21.69 3.68
N THR A 817 4.24 22.43 2.99
CA THR A 817 5.68 22.44 3.23
C THR A 817 6.08 23.81 3.75
N PHE A 818 6.90 23.86 4.79
CA PHE A 818 7.44 25.09 5.36
C PHE A 818 8.88 25.29 4.89
N ALA A 819 9.26 26.54 4.65
CA ALA A 819 10.60 26.92 4.26
C ALA A 819 11.47 27.25 5.48
N GLU A 820 12.80 27.19 5.32
CA GLU A 820 13.75 27.56 6.38
C GLU A 820 13.69 29.08 6.70
N PRO A 821 13.82 29.49 7.98
CA PRO A 821 13.97 28.62 9.16
C PRO A 821 12.67 27.88 9.51
N LEU A 822 12.76 26.57 9.72
CA LEU A 822 11.59 25.74 10.02
C LEU A 822 10.90 26.16 11.33
N PRO A 823 9.56 26.26 11.35
CA PRO A 823 8.84 26.59 12.57
C PRO A 823 8.90 25.43 13.58
N LEU A 824 9.07 25.73 14.86
CA LEU A 824 9.05 24.74 15.93
C LEU A 824 7.61 24.30 16.25
N GLY A 825 7.39 22.99 16.21
CA GLY A 825 6.16 22.34 16.60
C GLY A 825 5.93 22.37 18.12
N PRO A 826 4.71 22.02 18.56
CA PRO A 826 4.29 22.08 19.95
C PRO A 826 5.03 21.07 20.85
N LEU A 827 5.66 20.04 20.28
CA LEU A 827 6.44 19.04 21.03
C LEU A 827 7.96 19.27 20.90
N GLY A 828 8.38 20.40 20.31
CA GLY A 828 9.78 20.82 20.21
C GLY A 828 10.51 20.36 18.95
N GLN A 829 9.83 19.73 17.98
CA GLN A 829 10.45 19.34 16.70
C GLN A 829 10.30 20.43 15.63
N PRO A 830 11.31 20.70 14.80
CA PRO A 830 11.13 21.50 13.57
C PRO A 830 10.09 20.84 12.65
N VAL A 831 9.16 21.63 12.10
CA VAL A 831 8.07 21.11 11.26
C VAL A 831 8.30 21.47 9.80
N GLU A 832 8.77 20.50 9.02
CA GLU A 832 8.90 20.66 7.57
C GLU A 832 7.56 20.53 6.85
N GLN A 833 6.70 19.64 7.33
CA GLN A 833 5.46 19.29 6.64
C GLN A 833 4.28 19.08 7.58
N LEU A 834 3.13 19.60 7.18
CA LEU A 834 1.86 19.47 7.91
C LEU A 834 0.72 19.12 6.95
N ALA A 835 -0.02 18.06 7.26
CA ALA A 835 -1.16 17.63 6.45
C ALA A 835 -2.47 18.26 6.95
N LEU A 836 -3.17 18.97 6.07
CA LEU A 836 -4.52 19.47 6.28
C LEU A 836 -5.54 18.53 5.66
N ARG A 837 -6.56 18.14 6.44
CA ARG A 837 -7.68 17.35 5.91
C ARG A 837 -8.44 18.14 4.87
N HIS A 838 -9.01 17.48 3.86
CA HIS A 838 -9.75 18.16 2.80
C HIS A 838 -10.80 19.16 3.32
N HIS A 839 -11.56 18.79 4.36
CA HIS A 839 -12.56 19.68 4.96
C HIS A 839 -11.98 20.90 5.70
N GLN A 840 -10.67 20.89 6.01
CA GLN A 840 -9.97 22.03 6.59
C GLN A 840 -9.55 23.02 5.50
N VAL A 841 -9.29 22.54 4.27
CA VAL A 841 -8.82 23.35 3.14
C VAL A 841 -9.94 24.27 2.64
N PRO A 842 -9.68 25.56 2.34
CA PRO A 842 -10.67 26.45 1.78
C PRO A 842 -11.08 26.01 0.36
N PRO A 843 -12.36 26.11 -0.01
CA PRO A 843 -12.78 25.80 -1.38
C PRO A 843 -12.12 26.75 -2.38
N GLY A 844 -11.72 26.23 -3.54
CA GLY A 844 -11.12 27.02 -4.62
C GLY A 844 -9.66 27.44 -4.39
N LEU A 845 -8.99 26.92 -3.36
CA LEU A 845 -7.57 27.18 -3.13
C LEU A 845 -6.71 26.57 -4.27
N PRO A 846 -5.78 27.33 -4.88
CA PRO A 846 -4.85 26.81 -5.88
C PRO A 846 -4.02 25.62 -5.38
N ALA A 847 -3.72 24.68 -6.27
CA ALA A 847 -2.95 23.47 -5.95
C ALA A 847 -1.47 23.75 -5.64
N ASP A 848 -0.97 24.94 -5.89
CA ASP A 848 0.39 25.40 -5.58
C ASP A 848 0.45 26.38 -4.40
N ALA A 849 -0.71 26.74 -3.82
CA ALA A 849 -0.78 27.64 -2.67
C ALA A 849 0.09 27.14 -1.50
N GLN A 850 0.97 28.02 -1.01
CA GLN A 850 1.92 27.78 0.08
C GLN A 850 1.45 28.44 1.38
N PRO A 851 1.90 27.94 2.55
CA PRO A 851 1.68 28.65 3.81
C PRO A 851 2.42 29.99 3.82
N GLU A 852 1.74 31.02 4.30
CA GLU A 852 2.22 32.39 4.47
C GLU A 852 2.07 32.82 5.95
N ASP A 853 2.69 33.92 6.34
CA ASP A 853 2.56 34.50 7.70
C ASP A 853 2.82 33.50 8.83
N VAL A 854 3.88 32.69 8.68
CA VAL A 854 4.26 31.67 9.66
C VAL A 854 4.88 32.36 10.89
N LEU A 855 4.15 32.37 11.99
CA LEU A 855 4.53 33.08 13.21
C LEU A 855 4.44 32.17 14.43
N PRO A 856 5.42 32.18 15.36
CA PRO A 856 5.29 31.53 16.66
C PRO A 856 4.00 31.97 17.37
N LEU A 857 3.40 31.08 18.16
CA LEU A 857 2.26 31.45 18.99
C LEU A 857 2.68 32.45 20.07
N ALA A 858 1.75 33.33 20.45
CA ALA A 858 2.00 34.35 21.46
C ALA A 858 2.28 33.75 22.84
N ASP A 859 3.04 34.49 23.66
CA ASP A 859 3.33 34.12 25.04
C ASP A 859 2.02 33.89 25.81
N GLY A 860 1.81 32.66 26.30
CA GLY A 860 0.58 32.22 26.98
C GLY A 860 -0.29 31.23 26.19
N GLU A 861 -0.12 31.12 24.87
CA GLU A 861 -0.80 30.09 24.05
C GLU A 861 -0.06 28.73 24.05
N GLY A 862 1.16 28.72 24.58
CA GLY A 862 2.03 27.55 24.62
C GLY A 862 2.84 27.36 23.32
N PRO A 863 3.64 26.28 23.25
CA PRO A 863 4.52 26.04 22.11
C PRO A 863 3.72 25.72 20.83
N GLY A 864 4.22 26.19 19.69
CA GLY A 864 3.63 25.98 18.37
C GLY A 864 3.72 27.23 17.49
N PHE A 865 3.00 27.21 16.38
CA PHE A 865 2.95 28.33 15.43
C PHE A 865 1.58 28.49 14.78
N SER A 866 1.36 29.65 14.16
CA SER A 866 0.22 29.96 13.31
C SER A 866 0.68 30.23 11.89
N PHE A 867 -0.21 30.05 10.92
CA PHE A 867 0.06 30.35 9.52
C PHE A 867 -1.23 30.65 8.77
N ARG A 868 -1.11 31.31 7.61
CA ARG A 868 -2.20 31.57 6.68
C ARG A 868 -2.06 30.68 5.44
N LEU A 869 -3.18 30.23 4.91
CA LEU A 869 -3.25 29.55 3.62
C LEU A 869 -4.44 30.12 2.84
N GLY A 870 -4.14 30.94 1.83
CA GLY A 870 -5.15 31.77 1.15
C GLY A 870 -5.82 32.73 2.14
N ALA A 871 -7.14 32.65 2.26
CA ALA A 871 -7.93 33.46 3.20
C ALA A 871 -8.10 32.83 4.60
N ALA A 872 -7.68 31.58 4.80
CA ALA A 872 -7.88 30.88 6.08
C ALA A 872 -6.63 30.97 6.96
N ARG A 873 -6.84 31.15 8.27
CA ARG A 873 -5.79 31.08 9.29
C ARG A 873 -5.84 29.75 10.02
N TYR A 874 -4.66 29.25 10.37
CA TYR A 874 -4.47 27.98 11.06
C TYR A 874 -3.58 28.17 12.25
N ARG A 875 -3.77 27.32 13.25
CA ARG A 875 -2.91 27.18 14.42
C ARG A 875 -2.46 25.74 14.53
N TYR A 876 -1.16 25.56 14.75
CA TYR A 876 -0.57 24.27 15.10
C TYR A 876 -0.07 24.34 16.54
N SER A 877 -0.79 23.68 17.46
CA SER A 877 -0.56 23.73 18.91
C SER A 877 -0.51 22.31 19.50
N ARG A 878 -0.44 22.19 20.84
CA ARG A 878 -0.54 20.91 21.55
C ARG A 878 -1.81 20.10 21.26
N PHE A 879 -2.80 20.67 20.57
CA PHE A 879 -4.01 20.00 20.09
C PHE A 879 -3.95 19.57 18.61
N GLY A 880 -2.77 19.69 17.98
CA GLY A 880 -2.55 19.50 16.55
C GLY A 880 -3.03 20.70 15.73
N VAL A 881 -3.22 20.50 14.43
CA VAL A 881 -3.62 21.58 13.51
C VAL A 881 -5.12 21.87 13.55
N GLU A 882 -5.43 23.15 13.76
CA GLU A 882 -6.77 23.70 13.83
C GLU A 882 -6.93 24.81 12.79
N ARG A 883 -8.12 24.92 12.19
CA ARG A 883 -8.49 26.09 11.40
C ARG A 883 -9.15 27.10 12.33
N LEU A 884 -8.62 28.32 12.37
CA LEU A 884 -9.18 29.41 13.17
C LEU A 884 -10.43 29.96 12.47
N SER A 885 -11.46 30.29 13.26
CA SER A 885 -12.60 31.05 12.78
C SER A 885 -12.13 32.42 12.33
N SER A 886 -12.44 32.76 11.08
CA SER A 886 -12.18 34.08 10.48
C SER A 886 -12.97 35.18 11.18
#